data_AF-A0A662EBQ3-F1
#
_entry.id   AF-A0A662EBQ3-F1
#
_cell.length_a   1.000
_cell.length_b   1.000
_cell.length_c   1.000
_cell.angle_alpha   90.00
_cell.angle_beta   90.00
_cell.angle_gamma   90.00
#
_symmetry.space_group_name_H-M   'P 1'
#
loop_
_entity.id
_entity.type
_entity.pdbx_description
1 polymer ?
#
loop_
_entity_poly.entity_id
_entity_poly.type
_entity_poly.pdbx_seq_one_letter_code
_entity_poly.pdbx_strand_id
1 'polypeptide(L)'
;MTAPRWSSSAPCTWLDRVGLSSCFGNGGIGLSSSSVRGLIRRINRRWRCLSRHWSHHGVNFVYGSGYVHPVSGVPIDPARGERILGFLAQEGLIDRDDLIAPREASVRNLLRVHTPNYLDALQRTDTLLRILGVPVDDHSAQKVVGSQRLMAGGTLQASRLARRSRGVVVNLGGGLHHAHRDSGMAFCVFNDIAVAVARLRIHGFGGPILIVDLDMHDGNGTRSIFAHDPSVHTYSIHNEHWGETNVTESTSIALGGGVEDEQLLGTLVKTLPPVVESVEPEMVFYIAGTDAAADDPLGNWDLSADGMLSRDRFVFTLFRRRPKPIPMVVLLGGGYGERSWRYSARFLSLMLRGRVIEPPLTEELTLSQFRAITGTLDPASLTSDPRDFSWQLTEDDLVGIVPGQPRKTRFLGYFSPHGVELALERYGVLNRLRLLGFEHPTIELDLNEGIGETLRIWARPDRKDLVVELRLDRSRREVAGFEVLTVEWLLLQNPRAKFGPFRRPLPGQKHPGLGLLKEIFGFEVMVCEILELDGVFFVPSSYHVAAQSRQVVYFLEPRDEALFEALRHLLKDMPLAEASSAVAEGRVREVGGEVFKWEGLPMVLPVAEALKERVSGPAYQAEVEEAAEDFRFELGSAKPVKPKPIKDRPASPGAVSS
;
A
#
# COMPACT_ATOMS: atom_id res chain seq x y z
N MET A 1 17.00 -18.04 -34.07
CA MET A 1 17.54 -17.88 -32.71
C MET A 1 16.38 -17.53 -31.80
N THR A 2 15.78 -18.55 -31.20
CA THR A 2 14.57 -18.50 -30.38
C THR A 2 14.97 -18.37 -28.91
N ALA A 3 14.53 -17.31 -28.25
CA ALA A 3 14.72 -17.12 -26.82
C ALA A 3 14.11 -18.32 -26.04
N PRO A 4 14.72 -18.81 -24.95
CA PRO A 4 14.12 -19.88 -24.18
C PRO A 4 12.84 -19.36 -23.54
N ARG A 5 11.70 -20.00 -23.86
CA ARG A 5 10.47 -19.87 -23.09
C ARG A 5 10.65 -20.66 -21.80
N TRP A 6 10.83 -19.95 -20.69
CA TRP A 6 10.86 -20.54 -19.36
C TRP A 6 9.43 -20.85 -18.92
N SER A 7 9.10 -22.14 -18.76
CA SER A 7 7.77 -22.61 -18.35
C SER A 7 7.69 -22.86 -16.84
N SER A 8 6.64 -22.27 -16.25
CA SER A 8 5.80 -22.83 -15.18
C SER A 8 6.45 -23.30 -13.87
N SER A 9 6.97 -22.36 -13.09
CA SER A 9 6.57 -22.34 -11.68
C SER A 9 5.28 -21.51 -11.60
N ALA A 10 4.23 -22.02 -10.95
CA ALA A 10 2.99 -21.26 -10.81
C ALA A 10 3.32 -19.91 -10.14
N PRO A 11 2.95 -18.76 -10.75
CA PRO A 11 3.27 -17.48 -10.15
C PRO A 11 2.70 -17.43 -8.73
N CYS A 12 3.52 -16.99 -7.78
CA CYS A 12 3.07 -16.69 -6.42
C CYS A 12 1.80 -15.84 -6.52
N THR A 13 0.69 -16.38 -6.02
CA THR A 13 -0.57 -15.65 -6.10
C THR A 13 -0.53 -14.53 -5.07
N TRP A 14 -1.17 -13.39 -5.35
CA TRP A 14 -1.29 -12.31 -4.35
C TRP A 14 -1.91 -12.82 -3.02
N LEU A 15 -2.67 -13.91 -3.07
CA LEU A 15 -3.20 -14.65 -1.92
C LEU A 15 -2.10 -15.19 -0.99
N ASP A 16 -0.94 -15.56 -1.53
CA ASP A 16 0.20 -16.03 -0.73
C ASP A 16 0.83 -14.86 0.04
N ARG A 17 0.87 -13.65 -0.55
CA ARG A 17 1.36 -12.42 0.11
C ARG A 17 0.48 -11.97 1.27
N VAL A 18 -0.84 -12.17 1.16
CA VAL A 18 -1.77 -11.91 2.27
C VAL A 18 -1.89 -13.09 3.25
N GLY A 19 -1.06 -14.13 3.11
CA GLY A 19 -1.00 -15.26 4.05
C GLY A 19 -2.21 -16.20 4.01
N LEU A 20 -3.05 -16.11 2.97
CA LEU A 20 -4.26 -16.92 2.85
C LEU A 20 -3.92 -18.28 2.27
N SER A 21 -4.23 -19.35 3.01
CA SER A 21 -4.16 -20.75 2.54
C SER A 21 -5.50 -21.45 2.79
N SER A 22 -5.85 -22.42 1.96
CA SER A 22 -7.12 -23.15 2.12
C SER A 22 -7.11 -23.95 3.43
N CYS A 23 -8.26 -24.01 4.14
CA CYS A 23 -8.36 -24.82 5.37
C CYS A 23 -8.21 -26.34 5.11
N PHE A 24 -8.28 -26.78 3.84
CA PHE A 24 -8.22 -28.19 3.42
C PHE A 24 -7.04 -28.54 2.48
N GLY A 25 -6.00 -27.71 2.40
CA GLY A 25 -4.81 -28.02 1.60
C GLY A 25 -4.00 -29.18 2.19
N ASN A 26 -3.82 -30.26 1.43
CA ASN A 26 -2.89 -31.35 1.70
C ASN A 26 -1.43 -30.84 1.61
N GLY A 27 -0.96 -30.12 2.62
CA GLY A 27 0.48 -29.98 2.86
C GLY A 27 0.99 -31.32 3.39
N GLY A 28 1.79 -32.02 2.59
CA GLY A 28 2.36 -33.32 2.94
C GLY A 28 3.07 -33.32 4.30
N ILE A 29 3.08 -34.49 4.94
CA ILE A 29 3.72 -34.76 6.22
C ILE A 29 5.24 -34.71 6.02
N GLY A 30 5.80 -33.49 6.01
CA GLY A 30 7.24 -33.25 6.13
C GLY A 30 7.57 -32.93 7.58
N LEU A 31 8.11 -33.90 8.31
CA LEU A 31 8.66 -33.70 9.65
C LEU A 31 10.01 -32.98 9.54
N SER A 32 10.02 -31.65 9.57
CA SER A 32 11.15 -30.92 10.12
C SER A 32 10.63 -29.87 11.11
N SER A 33 11.11 -29.96 12.35
CA SER A 33 10.64 -29.18 13.49
C SER A 33 11.80 -28.39 14.07
N SER A 34 11.62 -27.10 14.33
CA SER A 34 12.44 -26.39 15.33
C SER A 34 11.79 -25.11 15.88
N SER A 35 10.48 -25.11 16.10
CA SER A 35 9.91 -24.13 17.04
C SER A 35 8.60 -24.60 17.65
N VAL A 36 8.59 -24.76 18.98
CA VAL A 36 7.38 -24.95 19.81
C VAL A 36 6.33 -23.86 19.50
N ARG A 37 6.77 -22.64 19.13
CA ARG A 37 5.87 -21.54 18.71
C ARG A 37 5.19 -21.82 17.37
N GLY A 38 5.86 -22.47 16.42
CA GLY A 38 5.29 -22.86 15.12
C GLY A 38 4.21 -23.95 15.24
N LEU A 39 4.45 -24.92 16.14
CA LEU A 39 3.47 -25.96 16.46
C LEU A 39 2.25 -25.39 17.20
N ILE A 40 2.45 -24.53 18.19
CA ILE A 40 1.37 -23.83 18.91
C ILE A 40 0.56 -22.94 17.95
N ARG A 41 1.21 -22.21 17.04
CA ARG A 41 0.52 -21.41 16.01
C ARG A 41 -0.31 -22.28 15.07
N ARG A 42 0.20 -23.43 14.61
CA ARG A 42 -0.57 -24.37 13.76
C ARG A 42 -1.74 -25.01 14.51
N ILE A 43 -1.56 -25.38 15.77
CA ILE A 43 -2.63 -25.93 16.62
C ILE A 43 -3.70 -24.87 16.87
N ASN A 44 -3.30 -23.66 17.26
CA ASN A 44 -4.22 -22.54 17.45
C ASN A 44 -4.93 -22.16 16.15
N ARG A 45 -4.26 -22.24 14.99
CA ARG A 45 -4.88 -21.98 13.68
C ARG A 45 -5.89 -23.06 13.30
N ARG A 46 -5.59 -24.34 13.54
CA ARG A 46 -6.55 -25.44 13.34
C ARG A 46 -7.74 -25.33 14.28
N TRP A 47 -7.50 -25.02 15.56
CA TRP A 47 -8.57 -24.75 16.53
C TRP A 47 -9.42 -23.53 16.14
N ARG A 48 -8.80 -22.45 15.63
CA ARG A 48 -9.51 -21.28 15.12
C ARG A 48 -10.36 -21.61 13.87
N CYS A 49 -9.84 -22.39 12.90
CA CYS A 49 -10.63 -22.81 11.73
C CYS A 49 -11.77 -23.80 12.11
N LEU A 50 -11.55 -24.68 13.10
CA LEU A 50 -12.60 -25.55 13.66
C LEU A 50 -13.67 -24.75 14.42
N SER A 51 -13.28 -23.73 15.21
CA SER A 51 -14.23 -22.82 15.87
C SER A 51 -15.03 -21.98 14.88
N ARG A 52 -14.48 -21.70 13.68
CA ARG A 52 -15.15 -20.97 12.58
C ARG A 52 -16.29 -21.74 11.96
N HIS A 53 -16.23 -23.07 11.89
CA HIS A 53 -17.32 -23.90 11.39
C HIS A 53 -18.62 -23.74 12.20
N TRP A 54 -18.50 -23.33 13.47
CA TRP A 54 -19.63 -23.07 14.36
C TRP A 54 -20.04 -21.58 14.39
N SER A 55 -19.32 -20.73 13.66
CA SER A 55 -19.49 -19.27 13.65
C SER A 55 -19.39 -18.68 12.24
N HIS A 56 -19.94 -19.32 11.20
CA HIS A 56 -19.95 -18.70 9.86
C HIS A 56 -20.74 -17.38 9.92
N HIS A 57 -20.05 -16.24 10.00
CA HIS A 57 -20.66 -14.91 10.20
C HIS A 57 -21.35 -14.35 8.95
N GLY A 58 -21.38 -15.10 7.84
CA GLY A 58 -22.08 -14.70 6.61
C GLY A 58 -21.54 -13.43 5.94
N VAL A 59 -20.25 -13.12 6.16
CA VAL A 59 -19.54 -11.99 5.55
C VAL A 59 -18.61 -12.52 4.46
N ASN A 60 -18.67 -11.94 3.27
CA ASN A 60 -17.75 -12.25 2.16
C ASN A 60 -16.98 -11.00 1.74
N PHE A 61 -15.81 -11.20 1.14
CA PHE A 61 -14.92 -10.14 0.68
C PHE A 61 -14.75 -10.23 -0.83
N VAL A 62 -14.89 -9.11 -1.54
CA VAL A 62 -14.58 -8.99 -2.96
C VAL A 62 -13.30 -8.18 -3.09
N TYR A 63 -12.27 -8.80 -3.65
CA TYR A 63 -10.99 -8.17 -3.89
C TYR A 63 -10.16 -8.97 -4.90
N GLY A 64 -9.35 -8.26 -5.69
CA GLY A 64 -8.36 -8.87 -6.56
C GLY A 64 -7.17 -7.95 -6.74
N SER A 65 -6.00 -8.52 -7.02
CA SER A 65 -4.76 -7.76 -7.24
C SER A 65 -4.85 -6.71 -8.34
N GLY A 66 -5.80 -6.86 -9.27
CA GLY A 66 -6.08 -5.86 -10.31
C GLY A 66 -6.67 -4.54 -9.80
N TYR A 67 -7.08 -4.45 -8.52
CA TYR A 67 -7.45 -3.18 -7.89
C TYR A 67 -6.24 -2.27 -7.67
N VAL A 68 -5.06 -2.87 -7.58
CA VAL A 68 -3.81 -2.16 -7.28
C VAL A 68 -3.25 -1.56 -8.56
N HIS A 69 -3.40 -0.24 -8.72
CA HIS A 69 -2.62 0.49 -9.72
C HIS A 69 -2.10 1.81 -9.11
N PRO A 70 -0.82 1.85 -8.69
CA PRO A 70 -0.23 3.05 -8.14
C PRO A 70 -0.08 4.11 -9.24
N VAL A 71 -0.70 5.26 -9.05
CA VAL A 71 -0.49 6.43 -9.92
C VAL A 71 0.43 7.39 -9.19
N SER A 72 1.59 7.67 -9.79
CA SER A 72 2.56 8.60 -9.21
C SER A 72 1.93 9.97 -8.98
N GLY A 73 1.95 10.45 -7.74
CA GLY A 73 1.40 11.75 -7.35
C GLY A 73 -0.06 11.74 -6.94
N VAL A 74 -0.73 10.57 -6.95
CA VAL A 74 -2.06 10.39 -6.36
C VAL A 74 -1.88 9.78 -4.96
N PRO A 75 -2.39 10.42 -3.90
CA PRO A 75 -2.19 9.98 -2.52
C PRO A 75 -3.12 8.83 -2.12
N ILE A 76 -3.31 7.83 -2.98
CA ILE A 76 -4.12 6.64 -2.66
C ILE A 76 -3.17 5.54 -2.20
N ASP A 77 -3.45 4.93 -1.05
CA ASP A 77 -2.71 3.75 -0.59
C ASP A 77 -3.03 2.53 -1.48
N PRO A 78 -2.13 2.13 -2.39
CA PRO A 78 -2.41 1.05 -3.31
C PRO A 78 -2.45 -0.32 -2.61
N ALA A 79 -1.94 -0.43 -1.38
CA ALA A 79 -1.91 -1.67 -0.61
C ALA A 79 -3.02 -1.77 0.44
N ARG A 80 -3.94 -0.78 0.54
CA ARG A 80 -4.98 -0.73 1.59
C ARG A 80 -5.75 -2.05 1.71
N GLY A 81 -6.24 -2.58 0.58
CA GLY A 81 -6.95 -3.85 0.53
C GLY A 81 -6.10 -5.05 0.93
N GLU A 82 -4.85 -5.15 0.43
CA GLU A 82 -3.95 -6.25 0.78
C GLU A 82 -3.55 -6.22 2.27
N ARG A 83 -3.37 -5.04 2.86
CA ARG A 83 -3.07 -4.89 4.30
C ARG A 83 -4.24 -5.32 5.17
N ILE A 84 -5.46 -4.90 4.83
CA ILE A 84 -6.69 -5.33 5.51
C ILE A 84 -6.78 -6.86 5.47
N LEU A 85 -6.68 -7.46 4.29
CA LEU A 85 -6.77 -8.91 4.13
C LEU A 85 -5.65 -9.65 4.85
N GLY A 86 -4.41 -9.14 4.76
CA GLY A 86 -3.26 -9.70 5.45
C GLY A 86 -3.45 -9.72 6.96
N PHE A 87 -3.89 -8.61 7.55
CA PHE A 87 -4.21 -8.55 8.99
C PHE A 87 -5.32 -9.53 9.38
N LEU A 88 -6.46 -9.51 8.66
CA LEU A 88 -7.58 -10.40 8.96
C LEU A 88 -7.18 -11.88 8.82
N ALA A 89 -6.32 -12.21 7.87
CA ALA A 89 -5.78 -13.55 7.65
C ALA A 89 -4.83 -13.98 8.79
N GLN A 90 -3.92 -13.09 9.21
CA GLN A 90 -3.00 -13.35 10.33
C GLN A 90 -3.73 -13.59 11.64
N GLU A 91 -4.81 -12.85 11.90
CA GLU A 91 -5.68 -13.05 13.06
C GLU A 91 -6.55 -14.33 12.94
N GLY A 92 -6.59 -14.94 11.75
CA GLY A 92 -7.38 -16.13 11.46
C GLY A 92 -8.88 -15.85 11.36
N LEU A 93 -9.26 -14.62 11.01
CA LEU A 93 -10.64 -14.19 10.85
C LEU A 93 -11.23 -14.56 9.49
N ILE A 94 -10.38 -14.65 8.46
CA ILE A 94 -10.77 -15.00 7.08
C ILE A 94 -9.89 -16.11 6.51
N ASP A 95 -10.38 -16.79 5.49
CA ASP A 95 -9.59 -17.68 4.62
C ASP A 95 -9.84 -17.40 3.12
N ARG A 96 -9.33 -18.29 2.25
CA ARG A 96 -9.50 -18.16 0.79
C ARG A 96 -10.95 -18.28 0.33
N ASP A 97 -11.81 -19.01 1.04
CA ASP A 97 -13.19 -19.27 0.64
C ASP A 97 -14.10 -18.07 0.96
N ASP A 98 -13.68 -17.20 1.88
CA ASP A 98 -14.36 -15.92 2.14
C ASP A 98 -14.11 -14.88 1.04
N LEU A 99 -13.08 -15.09 0.21
CA LEU A 99 -12.68 -14.17 -0.86
C LEU A 99 -13.27 -14.52 -2.21
N ILE A 100 -13.71 -13.47 -2.90
CA ILE A 100 -14.30 -13.55 -4.24
C ILE A 100 -13.47 -12.68 -5.16
N ALA A 101 -12.89 -13.31 -6.18
CA ALA A 101 -12.21 -12.59 -7.23
C ALA A 101 -13.21 -11.74 -8.05
N PRO A 102 -12.95 -10.44 -8.22
CA PRO A 102 -13.80 -9.58 -9.02
C PRO A 102 -13.66 -9.90 -10.51
N ARG A 103 -14.71 -9.58 -11.27
CA ARG A 103 -14.73 -9.60 -12.74
C ARG A 103 -15.02 -8.19 -13.21
N GLU A 104 -14.43 -7.78 -14.32
CA GLU A 104 -14.68 -6.46 -14.89
C GLU A 104 -16.17 -6.25 -15.18
N ALA A 105 -16.70 -5.07 -14.86
CA ALA A 105 -18.02 -4.66 -15.32
C ALA A 105 -18.04 -4.63 -16.86
N SER A 106 -18.96 -5.34 -17.50
CA SER A 106 -19.08 -5.27 -18.96
C SER A 106 -19.44 -3.84 -19.41
N VAL A 107 -18.96 -3.40 -20.58
CA VAL A 107 -19.34 -2.09 -21.16
C VAL A 107 -20.86 -1.92 -21.22
N ARG A 108 -21.62 -2.98 -21.53
CA ARG A 108 -23.09 -2.98 -21.49
C ARG A 108 -23.68 -2.56 -20.14
N ASN A 109 -23.04 -2.91 -19.02
CA ASN A 109 -23.49 -2.50 -17.69
C ASN A 109 -23.08 -1.05 -17.40
N LEU A 110 -21.86 -0.65 -17.80
CA LEU A 110 -21.40 0.74 -17.66
C LEU A 110 -22.32 1.72 -18.41
N LEU A 111 -22.71 1.38 -19.65
CA LEU A 111 -23.62 2.15 -20.51
C LEU A 111 -25.04 2.33 -19.95
N ARG A 112 -25.39 1.67 -18.84
CA ARG A 112 -26.69 1.85 -18.17
C ARG A 112 -26.72 3.08 -17.29
N VAL A 113 -25.54 3.58 -16.93
CA VAL A 113 -25.35 4.71 -16.03
C VAL A 113 -24.62 5.80 -16.78
N HIS A 114 -23.47 5.44 -17.36
CA HIS A 114 -22.55 6.36 -18.01
C HIS A 114 -22.89 6.56 -19.49
N THR A 115 -22.70 7.78 -19.99
CA THR A 115 -23.00 8.11 -21.39
C THR A 115 -21.97 7.46 -22.34
N PRO A 116 -22.37 7.10 -23.56
CA PRO A 116 -21.44 6.58 -24.57
C PRO A 116 -20.25 7.52 -24.82
N ASN A 117 -20.52 8.83 -24.91
CA ASN A 117 -19.51 9.86 -25.13
C ASN A 117 -18.48 9.91 -23.99
N TYR A 118 -18.92 9.73 -22.74
CA TYR A 118 -18.00 9.69 -21.61
C TYR A 118 -17.12 8.43 -21.64
N LEU A 119 -17.71 7.25 -21.88
CA LEU A 119 -16.94 6.02 -21.99
C LEU A 119 -15.90 6.07 -23.11
N ASP A 120 -16.23 6.68 -24.24
CA ASP A 120 -15.28 6.91 -25.33
C ASP A 120 -14.18 7.90 -24.93
N ALA A 121 -14.55 8.98 -24.22
CA ALA A 121 -13.59 9.99 -23.75
C ALA A 121 -12.52 9.43 -22.80
N LEU A 122 -12.78 8.31 -22.10
CA LEU A 122 -11.80 7.64 -21.23
C LEU A 122 -10.61 7.04 -21.98
N GLN A 123 -10.66 6.97 -23.31
CA GLN A 123 -9.51 6.57 -24.13
C GLN A 123 -8.44 7.68 -24.24
N ARG A 124 -8.75 8.91 -23.78
CA ARG A 124 -7.87 10.07 -23.86
C ARG A 124 -7.24 10.39 -22.51
N THR A 125 -5.92 10.54 -22.48
CA THR A 125 -5.16 10.88 -21.26
C THR A 125 -5.59 12.21 -20.62
N ASP A 126 -6.00 13.21 -21.42
CA ASP A 126 -6.55 14.49 -20.91
C ASP A 126 -7.81 14.30 -20.06
N THR A 127 -8.63 13.30 -20.37
CA THR A 127 -9.79 12.96 -19.54
C THR A 127 -9.35 12.44 -18.19
N LEU A 128 -8.36 11.54 -18.17
CA LEU A 128 -7.83 10.97 -16.93
C LEU A 128 -7.06 12.01 -16.10
N LEU A 129 -6.35 12.94 -16.74
CA LEU A 129 -5.71 14.08 -16.07
C LEU A 129 -6.74 14.88 -15.26
N ARG A 130 -7.92 15.17 -15.83
CA ARG A 130 -8.99 15.90 -15.12
C ARG A 130 -9.58 15.09 -13.96
N ILE A 131 -9.68 13.77 -14.11
CA ILE A 131 -10.24 12.89 -13.07
C ILE A 131 -9.25 12.72 -11.91
N LEU A 132 -7.97 12.53 -12.21
CA LEU A 132 -6.92 12.16 -11.26
C LEU A 132 -6.13 13.37 -10.72
N GLY A 133 -6.23 14.53 -11.36
CA GLY A 133 -5.46 15.73 -11.02
C GLY A 133 -3.97 15.65 -11.38
N VAL A 134 -3.51 14.56 -12.02
CA VAL A 134 -2.12 14.35 -12.42
C VAL A 134 -2.01 13.80 -13.83
N PRO A 135 -0.95 14.16 -14.59
CA PRO A 135 -0.75 13.63 -15.93
C PRO A 135 -0.39 12.16 -15.85
N VAL A 136 -0.97 11.37 -16.75
CA VAL A 136 -0.73 9.93 -16.90
C VAL A 136 -0.36 9.61 -18.35
N ASP A 137 0.49 8.61 -18.54
CA ASP A 137 0.75 8.05 -19.86
C ASP A 137 -0.38 7.09 -20.29
N ASP A 138 -0.38 6.68 -21.56
CA ASP A 138 -1.43 5.81 -22.12
C ASP A 138 -1.55 4.48 -21.37
N HIS A 139 -0.42 3.90 -20.97
CA HIS A 139 -0.41 2.64 -20.23
C HIS A 139 -1.06 2.79 -18.85
N SER A 140 -0.67 3.82 -18.08
CA SER A 140 -1.24 4.08 -16.76
C SER A 140 -2.72 4.45 -16.86
N ALA A 141 -3.12 5.24 -17.87
CA ALA A 141 -4.52 5.55 -18.13
C ALA A 141 -5.36 4.28 -18.34
N GLN A 142 -4.90 3.36 -19.19
CA GLN A 142 -5.59 2.08 -19.41
C GLN A 142 -5.68 1.24 -18.14
N LYS A 143 -4.62 1.19 -17.32
CA LYS A 143 -4.60 0.44 -16.07
C LYS A 143 -5.53 1.05 -15.00
N VAL A 144 -5.59 2.37 -14.87
CA VAL A 144 -6.54 3.05 -13.98
C VAL A 144 -7.98 2.71 -14.37
N VAL A 145 -8.32 2.87 -15.65
CA VAL A 145 -9.66 2.57 -16.16
C VAL A 145 -10.00 1.09 -15.96
N GLY A 146 -9.06 0.18 -16.27
CA GLY A 146 -9.23 -1.26 -16.06
C GLY A 146 -9.43 -1.63 -14.58
N SER A 147 -8.63 -1.05 -13.69
CA SER A 147 -8.73 -1.26 -12.24
C SER A 147 -10.09 -0.83 -11.71
N GLN A 148 -10.55 0.39 -12.02
CA GLN A 148 -11.86 0.85 -11.55
C GLN A 148 -13.03 0.12 -12.20
N ARG A 149 -12.86 -0.37 -13.43
CA ARG A 149 -13.85 -1.27 -14.06
C ARG A 149 -13.94 -2.62 -13.35
N LEU A 150 -12.83 -3.12 -12.82
CA LEU A 150 -12.78 -4.31 -11.95
C LEU A 150 -13.41 -4.02 -10.59
N MET A 151 -13.17 -2.84 -10.00
CA MET A 151 -13.80 -2.39 -8.75
C MET A 151 -15.31 -2.31 -8.90
N ALA A 152 -15.79 -1.69 -9.99
CA ALA A 152 -17.21 -1.63 -10.31
C ALA A 152 -17.84 -3.02 -10.42
N GLY A 153 -17.22 -3.91 -11.19
CA GLY A 153 -17.70 -5.29 -11.30
C GLY A 153 -17.66 -6.08 -9.98
N GLY A 154 -16.73 -5.73 -9.08
CA GLY A 154 -16.73 -6.22 -7.71
C GLY A 154 -17.98 -5.80 -6.92
N THR A 155 -18.41 -4.54 -7.01
CA THR A 155 -19.65 -4.04 -6.38
C THR A 155 -20.89 -4.72 -6.98
N LEU A 156 -20.87 -5.05 -8.28
CA LEU A 156 -21.92 -5.85 -8.92
C LEU A 156 -22.01 -7.27 -8.34
N GLN A 157 -20.86 -7.92 -8.12
CA GLN A 157 -20.81 -9.25 -7.50
C GLN A 157 -21.23 -9.20 -6.03
N ALA A 158 -20.73 -8.20 -5.29
CA ALA A 158 -21.04 -8.00 -3.88
C ALA A 158 -22.54 -7.79 -3.67
N SER A 159 -23.16 -6.92 -4.48
CA SER A 159 -24.59 -6.62 -4.39
C SER A 159 -25.47 -7.84 -4.68
N ARG A 160 -25.15 -8.61 -5.72
CA ARG A 160 -25.84 -9.87 -6.03
C ARG A 160 -25.71 -10.88 -4.88
N LEU A 161 -24.51 -11.03 -4.32
CA LEU A 161 -24.27 -12.01 -3.26
C LEU A 161 -24.96 -11.59 -1.96
N ALA A 162 -24.81 -10.33 -1.53
CA ALA A 162 -25.46 -9.78 -0.34
C ALA A 162 -26.98 -9.97 -0.42
N ARG A 163 -27.59 -9.66 -1.56
CA ARG A 163 -29.03 -9.89 -1.78
C ARG A 163 -29.40 -11.37 -1.63
N ARG A 164 -28.64 -12.27 -2.26
CA ARG A 164 -28.93 -13.71 -2.25
C ARG A 164 -28.82 -14.33 -0.85
N SER A 165 -27.78 -13.95 -0.09
CA SER A 165 -27.53 -14.48 1.25
C SER A 165 -28.27 -13.73 2.35
N ARG A 166 -28.82 -12.55 2.05
CA ARG A 166 -29.24 -11.54 3.03
C ARG A 166 -28.15 -11.19 4.05
N GLY A 167 -26.90 -11.40 3.65
CA GLY A 167 -25.70 -11.19 4.45
C GLY A 167 -25.03 -9.85 4.18
N VAL A 168 -23.74 -9.79 4.52
CA VAL A 168 -22.89 -8.62 4.29
C VAL A 168 -21.80 -9.01 3.31
N VAL A 169 -21.54 -8.16 2.32
CA VAL A 169 -20.41 -8.37 1.40
C VAL A 169 -19.61 -7.08 1.30
N VAL A 170 -18.31 -7.19 1.54
CA VAL A 170 -17.38 -6.06 1.55
C VAL A 170 -16.65 -6.05 0.22
N ASN A 171 -16.76 -4.98 -0.57
CA ASN A 171 -15.89 -4.78 -1.72
C ASN A 171 -14.78 -3.77 -1.34
N LEU A 172 -13.55 -4.26 -1.24
CA LEU A 172 -12.42 -3.49 -0.73
C LEU A 172 -11.89 -2.41 -1.69
N GLY A 173 -12.42 -2.35 -2.93
CA GLY A 173 -12.04 -1.31 -3.91
C GLY A 173 -13.20 -0.43 -4.38
N GLY A 174 -14.41 -0.61 -3.85
CA GLY A 174 -15.58 0.16 -4.29
C GLY A 174 -15.86 1.41 -3.44
N GLY A 175 -16.94 2.12 -3.78
CA GLY A 175 -17.29 3.41 -3.15
C GLY A 175 -16.85 4.61 -4.00
N LEU A 176 -16.87 4.47 -5.32
CA LEU A 176 -16.43 5.47 -6.29
C LEU A 176 -17.54 6.50 -6.52
N HIS A 177 -17.90 7.23 -5.47
CA HIS A 177 -19.14 7.99 -5.36
C HIS A 177 -19.18 9.34 -6.13
N HIS A 178 -18.04 9.84 -6.61
CA HIS A 178 -17.97 11.14 -7.29
C HIS A 178 -18.23 11.09 -8.80
N ALA A 179 -18.18 9.91 -9.42
CA ALA A 179 -18.40 9.81 -10.86
C ALA A 179 -19.86 10.12 -11.21
N HIS A 180 -20.05 11.04 -12.16
CA HIS A 180 -21.35 11.42 -12.73
C HIS A 180 -21.67 10.58 -13.96
N ARG A 181 -22.82 10.81 -14.61
CA ARG A 181 -23.21 10.07 -15.82
C ARG A 181 -22.26 10.34 -17.00
N ASP A 182 -21.80 11.57 -17.16
CA ASP A 182 -21.05 12.02 -18.33
C ASP A 182 -19.61 12.47 -18.02
N SER A 183 -19.18 12.35 -16.76
CA SER A 183 -17.87 12.79 -16.30
C SER A 183 -17.43 12.01 -15.07
N GLY A 184 -16.11 11.92 -14.89
CA GLY A 184 -15.49 11.44 -13.65
C GLY A 184 -14.78 12.62 -12.97
N MET A 185 -14.55 12.52 -11.67
CA MET A 185 -13.83 13.51 -10.89
C MET A 185 -13.36 12.91 -9.57
N ALA A 186 -12.46 13.60 -8.86
CA ALA A 186 -11.99 13.24 -7.53
C ALA A 186 -11.65 11.73 -7.44
N PHE A 187 -10.78 11.30 -8.36
CA PHE A 187 -10.31 9.92 -8.50
C PHE A 187 -11.36 8.89 -8.94
N CYS A 188 -12.64 9.23 -9.10
CA CYS A 188 -13.69 8.30 -9.52
C CYS A 188 -13.92 8.35 -11.03
N VAL A 189 -13.61 7.26 -11.73
CA VAL A 189 -13.85 7.03 -13.16
C VAL A 189 -15.24 6.44 -13.41
N PHE A 190 -15.71 5.54 -12.55
CA PHE A 190 -17.03 4.92 -12.68
C PHE A 190 -17.79 5.01 -11.37
N ASN A 191 -19.10 5.19 -11.42
CA ASN A 191 -19.93 5.10 -10.23
C ASN A 191 -20.35 3.63 -10.03
N ASP A 192 -19.59 2.90 -9.23
CA ASP A 192 -19.76 1.46 -9.04
C ASP A 192 -21.12 1.10 -8.41
N ILE A 193 -21.60 1.93 -7.49
CA ILE A 193 -22.90 1.76 -6.82
C ILE A 193 -24.03 1.89 -7.85
N ALA A 194 -24.01 2.95 -8.66
CA ALA A 194 -25.02 3.16 -9.69
C ALA A 194 -25.07 1.99 -10.69
N VAL A 195 -23.91 1.49 -11.12
CA VAL A 195 -23.84 0.36 -12.06
C VAL A 195 -24.40 -0.91 -11.40
N ALA A 196 -24.14 -1.13 -10.11
CA ALA A 196 -24.69 -2.26 -9.35
C ALA A 196 -26.21 -2.16 -9.19
N VAL A 197 -26.74 -1.00 -8.83
CA VAL A 197 -28.18 -0.75 -8.71
C VAL A 197 -28.89 -0.96 -10.05
N ALA A 198 -28.39 -0.37 -11.14
CA ALA A 198 -28.95 -0.57 -12.48
C ALA A 198 -28.96 -2.06 -12.87
N ARG A 199 -27.94 -2.82 -12.48
CA ARG A 199 -27.87 -4.26 -12.72
C ARG A 199 -28.89 -5.04 -11.89
N LEU A 200 -29.13 -4.65 -10.63
CA LEU A 200 -30.17 -5.24 -9.77
C LEU A 200 -31.57 -4.99 -10.32
N ARG A 201 -31.87 -3.75 -10.76
CA ARG A 201 -33.18 -3.38 -11.35
C ARG A 201 -33.53 -4.25 -12.55
N ILE A 202 -32.57 -4.48 -13.45
CA ILE A 202 -32.79 -5.33 -14.65
C ILE A 202 -33.02 -6.80 -14.31
N HIS A 203 -32.50 -7.26 -13.17
CA HIS A 203 -32.76 -8.61 -12.64
C HIS A 203 -33.97 -8.63 -11.70
N GLY A 204 -34.90 -7.69 -11.86
CA GLY A 204 -36.19 -7.68 -11.18
C GLY A 204 -36.12 -7.29 -9.69
N PHE A 205 -35.05 -6.63 -9.23
CA PHE A 205 -35.09 -6.03 -7.89
C PHE A 205 -35.89 -4.73 -7.91
N GLY A 206 -37.10 -4.71 -7.34
CA GLY A 206 -37.91 -3.50 -7.23
C GLY A 206 -37.79 -2.78 -5.88
N GLY A 207 -37.22 -3.43 -4.85
CA GLY A 207 -37.25 -2.92 -3.48
C GLY A 207 -36.47 -1.61 -3.27
N PRO A 208 -36.84 -0.80 -2.26
CA PRO A 208 -36.14 0.43 -1.92
C PRO A 208 -34.67 0.17 -1.56
N ILE A 209 -33.79 1.04 -2.05
CA ILE A 209 -32.36 1.00 -1.75
C ILE A 209 -31.99 2.25 -0.95
N LEU A 210 -31.26 2.06 0.13
CA LEU A 210 -30.64 3.17 0.87
C LEU A 210 -29.13 3.14 0.64
N ILE A 211 -28.59 4.27 0.19
CA ILE A 211 -27.15 4.50 0.11
C ILE A 211 -26.77 5.37 1.30
N VAL A 212 -25.99 4.82 2.22
CA VAL A 212 -25.44 5.54 3.37
C VAL A 212 -23.99 5.88 3.05
N ASP A 213 -23.71 7.17 2.88
CA ASP A 213 -22.41 7.70 2.49
C ASP A 213 -21.81 8.52 3.64
N LEU A 214 -20.79 7.97 4.30
CA LEU A 214 -20.04 8.62 5.38
C LEU A 214 -18.57 8.81 5.01
N ASP A 215 -18.28 8.86 3.72
CA ASP A 215 -17.09 9.52 3.20
C ASP A 215 -17.13 11.01 3.57
N MET A 216 -15.97 11.62 3.86
CA MET A 216 -15.92 13.03 4.24
C MET A 216 -16.36 13.94 3.08
N HIS A 217 -16.10 13.51 1.84
CA HIS A 217 -16.47 14.27 0.66
C HIS A 217 -17.94 14.05 0.27
N ASP A 218 -18.56 15.05 -0.36
CA ASP A 218 -19.94 14.91 -0.85
C ASP A 218 -20.02 13.82 -1.92
N GLY A 219 -20.94 12.86 -1.72
CA GLY A 219 -21.32 11.83 -2.69
C GLY A 219 -22.09 12.37 -3.90
N ASN A 220 -21.64 13.50 -4.44
CA ASN A 220 -22.29 14.32 -5.46
C ASN A 220 -22.61 13.54 -6.75
N GLY A 221 -21.70 12.68 -7.21
CA GLY A 221 -21.91 11.85 -8.41
C GLY A 221 -23.05 10.86 -8.22
N THR A 222 -23.06 10.14 -7.10
CA THR A 222 -24.14 9.19 -6.73
C THR A 222 -25.47 9.92 -6.57
N ARG A 223 -25.47 11.04 -5.84
CA ARG A 223 -26.64 11.89 -5.62
C ARG A 223 -27.24 12.41 -6.94
N SER A 224 -26.39 12.89 -7.86
CA SER A 224 -26.77 13.34 -9.20
C SER A 224 -27.36 12.21 -10.07
N ILE A 225 -26.76 11.02 -10.06
CA ILE A 225 -27.22 9.89 -10.87
C ILE A 225 -28.65 9.45 -10.50
N PHE A 226 -28.97 9.47 -9.20
CA PHE A 226 -30.26 9.06 -8.64
C PHE A 226 -31.23 10.21 -8.37
N ALA A 227 -30.92 11.43 -8.84
CA ALA A 227 -31.71 12.63 -8.56
C ALA A 227 -33.23 12.47 -8.81
N HIS A 228 -33.60 11.64 -9.78
CA HIS A 228 -35.00 11.39 -10.19
C HIS A 228 -35.45 9.93 -10.03
N ASP A 229 -34.74 9.11 -9.26
CA ASP A 229 -35.12 7.72 -8.99
C ASP A 229 -35.72 7.59 -7.58
N PRO A 230 -37.06 7.51 -7.44
CA PRO A 230 -37.70 7.43 -6.13
C PRO A 230 -37.47 6.09 -5.43
N SER A 231 -36.88 5.09 -6.11
CA SER A 231 -36.57 3.79 -5.51
C SER A 231 -35.21 3.76 -4.79
N VAL A 232 -34.45 4.85 -4.84
CA VAL A 232 -33.11 4.97 -4.26
C VAL A 232 -33.04 6.25 -3.43
N HIS A 233 -32.86 6.11 -2.12
CA HIS A 233 -32.63 7.24 -1.23
C HIS A 233 -31.13 7.36 -0.94
N THR A 234 -30.59 8.57 -1.11
CA THR A 234 -29.19 8.88 -0.78
C THR A 234 -29.11 9.60 0.56
N TYR A 235 -28.33 9.06 1.50
CA TYR A 235 -28.07 9.66 2.79
C TYR A 235 -26.58 9.98 2.90
N SER A 236 -26.22 11.23 3.14
CA SER A 236 -24.82 11.63 3.29
C SER A 236 -24.63 12.68 4.38
N ILE A 237 -23.58 12.50 5.19
CA ILE A 237 -23.02 13.54 6.06
C ILE A 237 -21.59 13.77 5.59
N HIS A 238 -21.27 14.99 5.18
CA HIS A 238 -20.00 15.35 4.54
C HIS A 238 -19.58 16.77 4.92
N ASN A 239 -18.40 17.19 4.46
CA ASN A 239 -17.86 18.52 4.75
C ASN A 239 -18.71 19.63 4.10
N GLU A 240 -18.67 19.72 2.76
CA GLU A 240 -19.31 20.77 1.98
C GLU A 240 -20.04 20.19 0.78
N HIS A 241 -21.10 20.86 0.32
CA HIS A 241 -21.81 20.43 -0.89
C HIS A 241 -21.00 20.73 -2.15
N TRP A 242 -20.79 19.71 -2.99
CA TRP A 242 -20.09 19.85 -4.26
C TRP A 242 -21.09 20.00 -5.40
N GLY A 243 -21.57 21.24 -5.53
CA GLY A 243 -22.55 21.65 -6.52
C GLY A 243 -23.99 21.47 -6.05
N GLU A 244 -24.90 22.16 -6.75
CA GLU A 244 -26.33 22.07 -6.51
C GLU A 244 -26.93 20.94 -7.34
N THR A 245 -27.79 20.12 -6.72
CA THR A 245 -28.53 19.07 -7.43
C THR A 245 -29.92 19.00 -6.83
N ASN A 246 -30.94 19.20 -7.66
CA ASN A 246 -32.32 18.99 -7.26
C ASN A 246 -32.60 17.48 -7.21
N VAL A 247 -32.76 16.93 -6.01
CA VAL A 247 -32.91 15.49 -5.79
C VAL A 247 -34.26 15.19 -5.16
N THR A 248 -34.90 14.13 -5.63
CA THR A 248 -36.21 13.66 -5.14
C THR A 248 -36.08 13.00 -3.76
N GLU A 249 -35.15 12.03 -3.64
CA GLU A 249 -34.97 11.20 -2.44
C GLU A 249 -33.53 11.35 -1.91
N SER A 250 -33.29 12.37 -1.09
CA SER A 250 -31.98 12.59 -0.47
C SER A 250 -32.04 13.29 0.88
N THR A 251 -31.20 12.81 1.80
CA THR A 251 -30.82 13.49 3.04
C THR A 251 -29.34 13.85 2.92
N SER A 252 -29.04 15.14 2.75
CA SER A 252 -27.70 15.66 2.47
C SER A 252 -27.34 16.70 3.52
N ILE A 253 -26.33 16.42 4.35
CA ILE A 253 -25.96 17.23 5.51
C ILE A 253 -24.50 17.66 5.40
N ALA A 254 -24.26 18.95 5.15
CA ALA A 254 -22.93 19.56 5.21
C ALA A 254 -22.63 20.06 6.63
N LEU A 255 -21.51 19.62 7.21
CA LEU A 255 -21.09 19.98 8.57
C LEU A 255 -19.94 21.00 8.62
N GLY A 256 -19.29 21.31 7.50
CA GLY A 256 -18.09 22.13 7.43
C GLY A 256 -16.81 21.35 7.79
N GLY A 257 -15.70 22.07 7.98
CA GLY A 257 -14.41 21.51 8.41
C GLY A 257 -14.23 21.48 9.93
N GLY A 258 -13.25 20.70 10.41
CA GLY A 258 -12.93 20.58 11.84
C GLY A 258 -13.97 19.81 12.65
N VAL A 259 -14.67 18.86 12.02
CA VAL A 259 -15.70 18.05 12.70
C VAL A 259 -15.03 17.01 13.58
N GLU A 260 -15.42 16.97 14.85
CA GLU A 260 -14.99 15.99 15.83
C GLU A 260 -16.07 14.89 16.06
N ASP A 261 -15.70 13.89 16.85
CA ASP A 261 -16.50 12.68 17.12
C ASP A 261 -17.94 13.00 17.55
N GLU A 262 -18.12 13.90 18.51
CA GLU A 262 -19.43 14.20 19.10
C GLU A 262 -20.40 14.81 18.09
N GLN A 263 -19.91 15.72 17.25
CA GLN A 263 -20.73 16.39 16.24
C GLN A 263 -21.18 15.41 15.15
N LEU A 264 -20.26 14.58 14.63
CA LEU A 264 -20.61 13.59 13.62
C LEU A 264 -21.56 12.52 14.19
N LEU A 265 -21.21 11.92 15.32
CA LEU A 265 -22.00 10.84 15.92
C LEU A 265 -23.38 11.35 16.37
N GLY A 266 -23.44 12.54 16.97
CA GLY A 266 -24.69 13.19 17.35
C GLY A 266 -25.60 13.45 16.16
N THR A 267 -25.05 13.94 15.05
CA THR A 267 -25.78 14.12 13.79
C THR A 267 -26.28 12.77 13.27
N LEU A 268 -25.39 11.79 13.11
CA LEU A 268 -25.69 10.47 12.57
C LEU A 268 -26.80 9.75 13.35
N VAL A 269 -26.72 9.75 14.68
CA VAL A 269 -27.72 9.12 15.57
C VAL A 269 -29.07 9.82 15.45
N LYS A 270 -29.08 11.14 15.26
CA LYS A 270 -30.31 11.94 15.13
C LYS A 270 -30.98 11.76 13.77
N THR A 271 -30.22 11.62 12.68
CA THR A 271 -30.76 11.75 11.32
C THR A 271 -30.87 10.44 10.56
N LEU A 272 -30.02 9.43 10.80
CA LEU A 272 -30.09 8.17 10.04
C LEU A 272 -31.29 7.29 10.43
N PRO A 273 -31.63 7.04 11.71
CA PRO A 273 -32.74 6.17 12.06
C PRO A 273 -34.10 6.61 11.47
N PRO A 274 -34.49 7.90 11.50
CA PRO A 274 -35.73 8.35 10.84
C PRO A 274 -35.75 8.09 9.34
N VAL A 275 -34.61 8.22 8.65
CA VAL A 275 -34.50 7.91 7.22
C VAL A 275 -34.69 6.41 6.98
N VAL A 276 -34.09 5.55 7.82
CA VAL A 276 -34.28 4.09 7.72
C VAL A 276 -35.73 3.69 7.93
N GLU A 277 -36.43 4.34 8.86
CA GLU A 277 -37.87 4.12 9.12
C GLU A 277 -38.75 4.58 7.95
N SER A 278 -38.42 5.72 7.34
CA SER A 278 -39.17 6.25 6.19
C SER A 278 -38.95 5.46 4.89
N VAL A 279 -37.71 5.03 4.64
CA VAL A 279 -37.32 4.38 3.37
C VAL A 279 -37.65 2.88 3.38
N GLU A 280 -37.67 2.26 4.57
CA GLU A 280 -37.80 0.81 4.76
C GLU A 280 -36.92 -0.01 3.79
N PRO A 281 -35.59 0.21 3.77
CA PRO A 281 -34.74 -0.31 2.71
C PRO A 281 -34.70 -1.84 2.70
N GLU A 282 -34.84 -2.41 1.50
CA GLU A 282 -34.65 -3.84 1.26
C GLU A 282 -33.18 -4.19 1.01
N MET A 283 -32.33 -3.19 0.76
CA MET A 283 -30.89 -3.33 0.56
C MET A 283 -30.17 -2.03 0.89
N VAL A 284 -28.97 -2.14 1.46
CA VAL A 284 -28.13 -1.00 1.84
C VAL A 284 -26.78 -1.07 1.14
N PHE A 285 -26.32 0.05 0.61
CA PHE A 285 -24.92 0.29 0.27
C PHE A 285 -24.34 1.23 1.33
N TYR A 286 -23.29 0.82 2.01
CA TYR A 286 -22.61 1.63 3.02
C TYR A 286 -21.21 1.98 2.54
N ILE A 287 -20.94 3.27 2.31
CA ILE A 287 -19.60 3.79 2.03
C ILE A 287 -18.99 4.20 3.36
N ALA A 288 -18.01 3.41 3.79
CA ALA A 288 -17.28 3.59 5.04
C ALA A 288 -15.93 4.28 4.78
N GLY A 289 -15.98 5.46 4.15
CA GLY A 289 -14.82 6.31 3.87
C GLY A 289 -14.01 6.58 5.14
N THR A 290 -12.69 6.53 5.04
CA THR A 290 -11.77 6.75 6.19
C THR A 290 -11.03 8.06 6.11
N ASP A 291 -11.34 8.90 5.14
CA ASP A 291 -10.78 10.24 4.95
C ASP A 291 -11.33 11.28 5.93
N ALA A 292 -12.31 10.91 6.73
CA ALA A 292 -12.81 11.70 7.87
C ALA A 292 -11.90 11.64 9.11
N ALA A 293 -10.86 10.79 9.11
CA ALA A 293 -9.97 10.60 10.26
C ALA A 293 -8.98 11.77 10.41
N ALA A 294 -8.64 12.10 11.66
CA ALA A 294 -7.72 13.20 12.00
C ALA A 294 -6.31 13.08 11.39
N ASP A 295 -5.88 11.86 11.03
CA ASP A 295 -4.57 11.61 10.42
C ASP A 295 -4.63 11.36 8.89
N ASP A 296 -5.77 11.65 8.25
CA ASP A 296 -5.88 11.60 6.80
C ASP A 296 -5.21 12.84 6.15
N PRO A 297 -4.38 12.64 5.10
CA PRO A 297 -3.64 13.74 4.47
C PRO A 297 -4.47 14.62 3.53
N LEU A 298 -5.67 14.19 3.14
CA LEU A 298 -6.59 14.98 2.30
C LEU A 298 -7.82 15.46 3.08
N GLY A 299 -8.19 14.74 4.14
CA GLY A 299 -9.23 15.12 5.07
C GLY A 299 -8.94 16.40 5.86
N ASN A 300 -9.99 17.05 6.35
CA ASN A 300 -9.91 18.18 7.28
C ASN A 300 -10.92 18.05 8.43
N TRP A 301 -11.29 16.82 8.77
CA TRP A 301 -12.04 16.46 9.96
C TRP A 301 -11.11 15.83 10.99
N ASP A 302 -11.49 15.90 12.25
CA ASP A 302 -10.65 15.52 13.39
C ASP A 302 -11.21 14.30 14.12
N LEU A 303 -11.79 13.34 13.38
CA LEU A 303 -12.34 12.14 14.00
C LEU A 303 -11.24 11.26 14.58
N SER A 304 -11.44 10.86 15.83
CA SER A 304 -10.59 9.90 16.49
C SER A 304 -10.80 8.50 15.92
N ALA A 305 -9.84 7.61 16.17
CA ALA A 305 -9.97 6.22 15.78
C ALA A 305 -11.19 5.53 16.43
N ASP A 306 -11.57 5.95 17.64
CA ASP A 306 -12.74 5.43 18.34
C ASP A 306 -14.05 6.05 17.82
N GLY A 307 -14.03 7.31 17.40
CA GLY A 307 -15.13 7.97 16.69
C GLY A 307 -15.44 7.28 15.36
N MET A 308 -14.41 7.05 14.53
CA MET A 308 -14.50 6.28 13.29
C MET A 308 -15.13 4.90 13.49
N LEU A 309 -14.67 4.16 14.49
CA LEU A 309 -15.21 2.86 14.84
C LEU A 309 -16.66 2.95 15.35
N SER A 310 -16.98 3.97 16.16
CA SER A 310 -18.32 4.16 16.71
C SER A 310 -19.34 4.48 15.62
N ARG A 311 -18.93 5.29 14.63
CA ARG A 311 -19.69 5.59 13.41
C ARG A 311 -20.02 4.30 12.65
N ASP A 312 -19.00 3.51 12.32
CA ASP A 312 -19.18 2.28 11.54
C ASP A 312 -19.98 1.22 12.32
N ARG A 313 -19.74 1.09 13.63
CA ARG A 313 -20.49 0.20 14.53
C ARG A 313 -21.96 0.57 14.58
N PHE A 314 -22.28 1.86 14.67
CA PHE A 314 -23.66 2.34 14.71
C PHE A 314 -24.41 1.95 13.45
N VAL A 315 -23.86 2.29 12.28
CA VAL A 315 -24.44 1.96 10.96
C VAL A 315 -24.63 0.45 10.83
N PHE A 316 -23.57 -0.34 11.08
CA PHE A 316 -23.65 -1.79 10.99
C PHE A 316 -24.73 -2.37 11.91
N THR A 317 -24.79 -1.91 13.16
CA THR A 317 -25.76 -2.38 14.15
C THR A 317 -27.19 -2.05 13.76
N LEU A 318 -27.43 -0.84 13.26
CA LEU A 318 -28.75 -0.35 12.85
C LEU A 318 -29.43 -1.26 11.81
N PHE A 319 -28.65 -1.80 10.87
CA PHE A 319 -29.17 -2.68 9.81
C PHE A 319 -29.09 -4.17 10.14
N ARG A 320 -28.11 -4.60 10.93
CA ARG A 320 -27.83 -6.03 11.18
C ARG A 320 -28.48 -6.61 12.43
N ARG A 321 -28.81 -5.80 13.45
CA ARG A 321 -29.50 -6.27 14.67
C ARG A 321 -31.04 -6.23 14.57
N ARG A 322 -31.58 -5.97 13.38
CA ARG A 322 -33.03 -6.01 13.13
C ARG A 322 -33.55 -7.46 13.15
N PRO A 323 -34.84 -7.71 13.47
CA PRO A 323 -35.43 -9.05 13.42
C PRO A 323 -35.26 -9.72 12.04
N LYS A 324 -35.35 -8.90 10.98
CA LYS A 324 -35.01 -9.29 9.61
C LYS A 324 -33.82 -8.45 9.15
N PRO A 325 -32.59 -8.99 9.25
CA PRO A 325 -31.40 -8.25 8.82
C PRO A 325 -31.49 -7.84 7.35
N ILE A 326 -31.04 -6.62 7.06
CA ILE A 326 -31.06 -6.04 5.72
C ILE A 326 -29.74 -6.42 5.00
N PRO A 327 -29.81 -6.94 3.75
CA PRO A 327 -28.63 -7.15 2.91
C PRO A 327 -27.78 -5.88 2.80
N MET A 328 -26.48 -6.01 3.02
CA MET A 328 -25.57 -4.85 3.04
C MET A 328 -24.35 -5.09 2.14
N VAL A 329 -24.01 -4.09 1.34
CA VAL A 329 -22.73 -3.99 0.64
C VAL A 329 -21.91 -2.91 1.33
N VAL A 330 -20.73 -3.26 1.82
CA VAL A 330 -19.79 -2.31 2.43
C VAL A 330 -18.70 -1.96 1.43
N LEU A 331 -18.43 -0.67 1.28
CA LEU A 331 -17.49 -0.08 0.34
C LEU A 331 -16.53 0.83 1.11
N LEU A 332 -15.27 0.89 0.69
CA LEU A 332 -14.25 1.59 1.48
C LEU A 332 -14.16 3.09 1.21
N GLY A 333 -14.58 3.56 0.03
CA GLY A 333 -14.52 4.98 -0.34
C GLY A 333 -13.10 5.57 -0.20
N GLY A 334 -13.05 6.85 0.19
CA GLY A 334 -11.87 7.63 0.49
C GLY A 334 -11.06 7.09 1.69
N GLY A 335 -9.84 7.60 1.82
CA GLY A 335 -8.85 7.16 2.80
C GLY A 335 -7.46 7.10 2.18
N TYR A 336 -6.65 8.11 2.48
CA TYR A 336 -5.46 8.47 1.72
C TYR A 336 -4.16 8.34 2.53
N GLY A 337 -4.27 8.20 3.86
CA GLY A 337 -3.12 7.96 4.74
C GLY A 337 -2.61 6.50 4.71
N GLU A 338 -1.33 6.30 5.02
CA GLU A 338 -0.73 4.95 5.19
C GLU A 338 -1.37 4.15 6.34
N ARG A 339 -2.09 4.82 7.24
CA ARG A 339 -2.80 4.25 8.38
C ARG A 339 -4.30 4.05 8.12
N SER A 340 -4.83 4.51 6.99
CA SER A 340 -6.26 4.42 6.63
C SER A 340 -6.82 3.00 6.72
N TRP A 341 -6.02 2.01 6.30
CA TRP A 341 -6.37 0.59 6.36
C TRP A 341 -6.70 0.10 7.78
N ARG A 342 -6.14 0.73 8.82
CA ARG A 342 -6.33 0.36 10.23
C ARG A 342 -7.76 0.64 10.68
N TYR A 343 -8.36 1.76 10.28
CA TYR A 343 -9.77 2.07 10.60
C TYR A 343 -10.70 1.00 10.03
N SER A 344 -10.53 0.69 8.75
CA SER A 344 -11.30 -0.38 8.09
C SER A 344 -11.04 -1.74 8.75
N ALA A 345 -9.80 -2.06 9.14
CA ALA A 345 -9.47 -3.30 9.83
C ALA A 345 -10.12 -3.40 11.23
N ARG A 346 -10.19 -2.31 12.01
CA ARG A 346 -10.92 -2.26 13.29
C ARG A 346 -12.40 -2.54 13.07
N PHE A 347 -13.02 -1.89 12.09
CA PHE A 347 -14.42 -2.12 11.75
C PHE A 347 -14.69 -3.56 11.29
N LEU A 348 -13.85 -4.09 10.40
CA LEU A 348 -14.03 -5.45 9.86
C LEU A 348 -13.77 -6.53 10.91
N SER A 349 -12.82 -6.33 11.83
CA SER A 349 -12.62 -7.25 12.96
C SER A 349 -13.82 -7.25 13.91
N LEU A 350 -14.40 -6.08 14.21
CA LEU A 350 -15.66 -5.95 14.94
C LEU A 350 -16.79 -6.70 14.23
N MET A 351 -16.92 -6.53 12.91
CA MET A 351 -17.95 -7.20 12.10
C MET A 351 -17.81 -8.72 12.15
N LEU A 352 -16.58 -9.24 12.04
CA LEU A 352 -16.30 -10.69 11.97
C LEU A 352 -16.25 -11.38 13.34
N ARG A 353 -15.92 -10.66 14.41
CA ARG A 353 -15.68 -11.26 15.74
C ARG A 353 -16.61 -10.73 16.83
N GLY A 354 -17.39 -9.68 16.55
CA GLY A 354 -18.22 -8.98 17.54
C GLY A 354 -17.42 -8.10 18.51
N ARG A 355 -16.10 -8.03 18.36
CA ARG A 355 -15.18 -7.19 19.13
C ARG A 355 -14.04 -6.71 18.23
N VAL A 356 -13.47 -5.57 18.57
CA VAL A 356 -12.33 -5.02 17.85
C VAL A 356 -11.07 -5.82 18.18
N ILE A 357 -10.24 -6.04 17.17
CA ILE A 357 -8.84 -6.42 17.34
C ILE A 357 -8.03 -5.24 16.82
N GLU A 358 -7.15 -4.70 17.65
CA GLU A 358 -6.35 -3.55 17.26
C GLU A 358 -5.30 -3.96 16.21
N PRO A 359 -5.32 -3.34 15.02
CA PRO A 359 -4.33 -3.62 14.00
C PRO A 359 -2.97 -3.05 14.40
N PRO A 360 -1.87 -3.79 14.12
CA PRO A 360 -0.52 -3.32 14.38
C PRO A 360 -0.18 -2.10 13.51
N LEU A 361 1.03 -1.54 13.70
CA LEU A 361 1.55 -0.54 12.78
C LEU A 361 1.73 -1.14 11.38
N THR A 362 1.69 -0.29 10.35
CA THR A 362 1.82 -0.72 8.95
C THR A 362 3.12 -1.50 8.75
N GLU A 363 4.18 -1.06 9.38
CA GLU A 363 5.53 -1.60 9.26
C GLU A 363 5.66 -2.93 9.99
N GLU A 364 5.06 -3.06 11.17
CA GLU A 364 4.98 -4.31 11.93
C GLU A 364 4.19 -5.38 11.14
N LEU A 365 3.05 -5.00 10.56
CA LEU A 365 2.30 -5.88 9.67
C LEU A 365 3.18 -6.32 8.50
N THR A 366 3.84 -5.36 7.84
CA THR A 366 4.71 -5.62 6.69
C THR A 366 5.84 -6.60 7.03
N LEU A 367 6.57 -6.36 8.12
CA LEU A 367 7.61 -7.25 8.61
C LEU A 367 7.06 -8.65 8.95
N SER A 368 5.90 -8.73 9.59
CA SER A 368 5.29 -10.03 9.91
C SER A 368 4.86 -10.81 8.66
N GLN A 369 4.43 -10.14 7.59
CA GLN A 369 4.12 -10.74 6.30
C GLN A 369 5.39 -11.27 5.62
N PHE A 370 6.46 -10.50 5.64
CA PHE A 370 7.76 -10.91 5.14
C PHE A 370 8.27 -12.17 5.82
N ARG A 371 8.28 -12.20 7.16
CA ARG A 371 8.66 -13.42 7.92
C ARG A 371 7.78 -14.62 7.58
N ALA A 372 6.48 -14.40 7.35
CA ALA A 372 5.58 -15.46 6.92
C ALA A 372 5.94 -15.98 5.52
N ILE A 373 6.33 -15.11 4.58
CA ILE A 373 6.83 -15.48 3.25
C ILE A 373 8.13 -16.27 3.36
N THR A 374 9.11 -15.83 4.17
CA THR A 374 10.37 -16.59 4.40
C THR A 374 10.06 -18.04 4.79
N GLY A 375 9.14 -18.26 5.73
CA GLY A 375 8.76 -19.60 6.20
C GLY A 375 8.08 -20.49 5.15
N THR A 376 7.75 -19.97 3.96
CA THR A 376 7.19 -20.73 2.83
C THR A 376 8.21 -21.07 1.75
N LEU A 377 9.40 -20.46 1.78
CA LEU A 377 10.45 -20.72 0.80
C LEU A 377 11.13 -22.06 1.10
N ASP A 378 11.28 -22.89 0.07
CA ASP A 378 12.07 -24.11 0.16
C ASP A 378 13.56 -23.75 -0.03
N PRO A 379 14.45 -24.04 0.94
CA PRO A 379 15.89 -23.81 0.82
C PRO A 379 16.51 -24.39 -0.45
N ALA A 380 16.01 -25.53 -0.94
CA ALA A 380 16.50 -26.13 -2.18
C ALA A 380 16.24 -25.21 -3.39
N SER A 381 15.07 -24.60 -3.46
CA SER A 381 14.68 -23.69 -4.55
C SER A 381 15.51 -22.40 -4.61
N LEU A 382 16.11 -21.99 -3.49
CA LEU A 382 16.93 -20.79 -3.39
C LEU A 382 18.39 -21.03 -3.78
N THR A 383 18.82 -22.29 -3.78
CA THR A 383 20.21 -22.69 -4.03
C THR A 383 20.39 -23.42 -5.36
N SER A 384 19.31 -24.01 -5.90
CA SER A 384 19.31 -24.70 -7.20
C SER A 384 19.37 -23.72 -8.38
N ASP A 385 20.12 -24.05 -9.42
CA ASP A 385 19.99 -23.44 -10.74
C ASP A 385 19.27 -24.42 -11.68
N PRO A 386 18.25 -23.99 -12.46
CA PRO A 386 17.65 -24.83 -13.49
C PRO A 386 18.67 -25.41 -14.49
N ARG A 387 19.83 -24.75 -14.66
CA ARG A 387 20.96 -25.22 -15.48
C ARG A 387 21.67 -26.44 -14.89
N ASP A 388 21.59 -26.65 -13.57
CA ASP A 388 22.21 -27.79 -12.87
C ASP A 388 21.61 -29.15 -13.33
N PHE A 389 20.41 -29.13 -13.92
CA PHE A 389 19.73 -30.32 -14.43
C PHE A 389 19.92 -30.55 -15.94
N SER A 390 20.70 -29.70 -16.61
CA SER A 390 21.02 -29.86 -18.03
C SER A 390 22.35 -30.59 -18.20
N TRP A 391 22.39 -31.62 -19.05
CA TRP A 391 23.64 -32.31 -19.43
C TRP A 391 24.55 -31.46 -20.36
N GLN A 392 24.30 -30.15 -20.45
CA GLN A 392 25.04 -29.24 -21.30
C GLN A 392 26.14 -28.57 -20.46
N LEU A 393 27.41 -28.82 -20.79
CA LEU A 393 28.53 -28.05 -20.25
C LEU A 393 28.31 -26.57 -20.57
N THR A 394 28.27 -25.74 -19.54
CA THR A 394 28.26 -24.28 -19.66
C THR A 394 29.69 -23.75 -19.76
N GLU A 395 29.87 -22.50 -20.20
CA GLU A 395 31.20 -21.86 -20.19
C GLU A 395 31.81 -21.90 -18.78
N ASP A 396 31.01 -21.71 -17.73
CA ASP A 396 31.45 -21.78 -16.33
C ASP A 396 32.01 -23.17 -15.94
N ASP A 397 31.51 -24.26 -16.53
CA ASP A 397 32.02 -25.63 -16.34
C ASP A 397 33.35 -25.88 -17.08
N LEU A 398 33.61 -25.13 -18.15
CA LEU A 398 34.86 -25.19 -18.92
C LEU A 398 35.97 -24.33 -18.30
N VAL A 399 35.63 -23.25 -17.59
CA VAL A 399 36.62 -22.32 -17.01
C VAL A 399 37.29 -22.88 -15.75
N GLY A 400 36.69 -23.86 -15.07
CA GLY A 400 37.29 -24.57 -13.92
C GLY A 400 38.58 -25.35 -14.25
N ILE A 401 38.97 -25.43 -15.52
CA ILE A 401 40.20 -26.08 -16.01
C ILE A 401 41.37 -25.08 -16.09
N VAL A 402 41.12 -23.77 -16.04
CA VAL A 402 42.15 -22.73 -16.18
C VAL A 402 42.55 -22.19 -14.80
N PRO A 403 43.85 -22.13 -14.44
CA PRO A 403 44.29 -21.60 -13.15
C PRO A 403 44.04 -20.08 -13.08
N GLY A 404 42.94 -19.69 -12.44
CA GLY A 404 42.54 -18.32 -12.14
C GLY A 404 41.79 -18.23 -10.80
N GLN A 405 41.61 -17.02 -10.26
CA GLN A 405 40.89 -16.82 -8.99
C GLN A 405 39.49 -17.45 -9.06
N PRO A 406 39.06 -18.18 -8.01
CA PRO A 406 37.73 -18.79 -7.99
C PRO A 406 36.66 -17.70 -8.11
N ARG A 407 35.91 -17.70 -9.22
CA ARG A 407 34.75 -16.83 -9.39
C ARG A 407 33.67 -17.24 -8.42
N LYS A 408 33.09 -16.27 -7.70
CA LYS A 408 31.88 -16.51 -6.92
C LYS A 408 30.73 -16.80 -7.88
N THR A 409 30.00 -17.88 -7.62
CA THR A 409 28.84 -18.30 -8.43
C THR A 409 27.50 -18.11 -7.71
N ARG A 410 27.55 -17.77 -6.42
CA ARG A 410 26.38 -17.59 -5.56
C ARG A 410 26.41 -16.24 -4.87
N PHE A 411 25.26 -15.59 -4.86
CA PHE A 411 25.04 -14.34 -4.15
C PHE A 411 25.02 -14.59 -2.64
N LEU A 412 25.81 -13.81 -1.91
CA LEU A 412 26.12 -13.93 -0.49
C LEU A 412 26.56 -15.34 -0.08
N GLY A 413 27.18 -16.06 -1.02
CA GLY A 413 27.63 -17.45 -0.86
C GLY A 413 26.52 -18.49 -0.78
N TYR A 414 25.24 -18.10 -0.90
CA TYR A 414 24.10 -18.99 -0.69
C TYR A 414 23.16 -19.04 -1.90
N PHE A 415 22.70 -17.89 -2.38
CA PHE A 415 21.62 -17.82 -3.36
C PHE A 415 22.15 -18.05 -4.78
N SER A 416 21.48 -18.92 -5.54
CA SER A 416 21.67 -18.97 -7.00
C SER A 416 21.04 -17.72 -7.65
N PRO A 417 21.43 -17.34 -8.88
CA PRO A 417 20.75 -16.26 -9.60
C PRO A 417 19.23 -16.46 -9.71
N HIS A 418 18.81 -17.70 -9.96
CA HIS A 418 17.39 -18.07 -9.96
C HIS A 418 16.74 -17.94 -8.59
N GLY A 419 17.45 -18.34 -7.53
CA GLY A 419 16.99 -18.20 -6.15
C GLY A 419 16.74 -16.75 -5.76
N VAL A 420 17.62 -15.83 -6.18
CA VAL A 420 17.44 -14.38 -5.99
C VAL A 420 16.18 -13.88 -6.72
N GLU A 421 16.01 -14.26 -7.98
CA GLU A 421 14.81 -13.90 -8.76
C GLU A 421 13.52 -14.42 -8.12
N LEU A 422 13.52 -15.68 -7.68
CA LEU A 422 12.39 -16.29 -6.98
C LEU A 422 12.05 -15.52 -5.70
N ALA A 423 13.06 -15.17 -4.90
CA ALA A 423 12.88 -14.36 -3.70
C ALA A 423 12.27 -12.99 -4.05
N LEU A 424 12.84 -12.24 -4.99
CA LEU A 424 12.32 -10.92 -5.39
C LEU A 424 10.88 -10.99 -5.93
N GLU A 425 10.51 -12.06 -6.62
CA GLU A 425 9.13 -12.31 -7.06
C GLU A 425 8.18 -12.55 -5.87
N ARG A 426 8.59 -13.39 -4.90
CA ARG A 426 7.81 -13.74 -3.72
C ARG A 426 7.58 -12.56 -2.78
N TYR A 427 8.59 -11.72 -2.60
CA TYR A 427 8.51 -10.46 -1.84
C TYR A 427 7.78 -9.35 -2.58
N GLY A 428 7.44 -9.56 -3.85
CA GLY A 428 6.61 -8.64 -4.64
C GLY A 428 7.38 -7.49 -5.29
N VAL A 429 8.71 -7.45 -5.21
CA VAL A 429 9.56 -6.43 -5.85
C VAL A 429 9.31 -6.43 -7.36
N LEU A 430 9.45 -7.60 -8.02
CA LEU A 430 9.23 -7.72 -9.46
C LEU A 430 7.77 -7.46 -9.86
N ASN A 431 6.82 -7.90 -9.02
CA ASN A 431 5.40 -7.68 -9.25
C ASN A 431 5.05 -6.19 -9.24
N ARG A 432 5.54 -5.44 -8.24
CA ARG A 432 5.36 -3.99 -8.15
C ARG A 432 6.00 -3.25 -9.32
N LEU A 433 7.18 -3.66 -9.76
CA LEU A 433 7.81 -3.10 -10.96
C LEU A 433 6.90 -3.29 -12.20
N ARG A 434 6.30 -4.48 -12.37
CA ARG A 434 5.32 -4.71 -13.45
C ARG A 434 4.08 -3.84 -13.31
N LEU A 435 3.58 -3.61 -12.09
CA LEU A 435 2.46 -2.70 -11.84
C LEU A 435 2.79 -1.23 -12.15
N LEU A 436 4.05 -0.82 -12.02
CA LEU A 436 4.57 0.48 -12.42
C LEU A 436 4.86 0.58 -13.94
N GLY A 437 4.53 -0.45 -14.71
CA GLY A 437 4.69 -0.51 -16.17
C GLY A 437 6.02 -1.08 -16.64
N PHE A 438 6.89 -1.54 -15.76
CA PHE A 438 8.11 -2.28 -16.13
C PHE A 438 7.76 -3.74 -16.40
N GLU A 439 7.20 -4.04 -17.58
CA GLU A 439 6.62 -5.36 -17.90
C GLU A 439 7.63 -6.52 -17.85
N HIS A 440 8.89 -6.25 -18.21
CA HIS A 440 9.94 -7.26 -18.33
C HIS A 440 11.21 -6.81 -17.59
N PRO A 441 11.18 -6.72 -16.25
CA PRO A 441 12.36 -6.38 -15.48
C PRO A 441 13.38 -7.52 -15.56
N THR A 442 14.66 -7.19 -15.68
CA THR A 442 15.75 -8.17 -15.78
C THR A 442 16.71 -8.00 -14.61
N ILE A 443 17.06 -9.10 -13.96
CA ILE A 443 18.00 -9.11 -12.84
C ILE A 443 19.42 -9.39 -13.36
N GLU A 444 20.39 -8.69 -12.79
CA GLU A 444 21.81 -8.90 -12.98
C GLU A 444 22.49 -8.97 -11.62
N LEU A 445 23.38 -9.94 -11.45
CA LEU A 445 24.19 -10.12 -10.25
C LEU A 445 25.66 -9.94 -10.61
N ASP A 446 26.34 -9.08 -9.87
CA ASP A 446 27.78 -8.89 -9.94
C ASP A 446 28.41 -9.33 -8.62
N LEU A 447 29.13 -10.44 -8.67
CA LEU A 447 29.69 -11.09 -7.49
C LEU A 447 31.19 -10.83 -7.30
N ASN A 448 31.83 -10.10 -8.23
CA ASN A 448 33.30 -10.01 -8.28
C ASN A 448 33.85 -8.58 -8.10
N GLU A 449 33.01 -7.55 -8.01
CA GLU A 449 33.44 -6.15 -7.86
C GLU A 449 33.65 -5.70 -6.40
N GLY A 450 34.89 -5.78 -5.90
CA GLY A 450 35.32 -5.09 -4.67
C GLY A 450 34.87 -5.75 -3.35
N ILE A 451 34.63 -4.93 -2.31
CA ILE A 451 34.05 -5.36 -1.03
C ILE A 451 32.52 -5.36 -1.21
N GLY A 452 31.86 -6.51 -1.05
CA GLY A 452 30.42 -6.66 -1.30
C GLY A 452 30.04 -7.15 -2.71
N GLU A 453 28.76 -7.50 -2.86
CA GLU A 453 28.15 -8.09 -4.05
C GLU A 453 26.96 -7.25 -4.48
N THR A 454 26.75 -7.08 -5.79
CA THR A 454 25.75 -6.14 -6.32
C THR A 454 24.62 -6.86 -7.04
N LEU A 455 23.39 -6.47 -6.72
CA LEU A 455 22.16 -6.85 -7.40
C LEU A 455 21.60 -5.65 -8.16
N ARG A 456 21.37 -5.80 -9.45
CA ARG A 456 20.76 -4.79 -10.32
C ARG A 456 19.46 -5.30 -10.91
N ILE A 457 18.45 -4.45 -10.94
CA ILE A 457 17.21 -4.69 -11.70
C ILE A 457 17.09 -3.59 -12.75
N TRP A 458 17.04 -4.03 -14.00
CA TRP A 458 16.87 -3.18 -15.17
C TRP A 458 15.41 -3.17 -15.60
N ALA A 459 14.92 -2.03 -16.10
CA ALA A 459 13.55 -1.87 -16.57
C ALA A 459 13.19 -2.76 -17.76
N ARG A 460 14.20 -3.18 -18.54
CA ARG A 460 14.05 -3.86 -19.83
C ARG A 460 15.16 -4.88 -20.08
N PRO A 461 14.94 -5.88 -20.96
CA PRO A 461 15.96 -6.83 -21.38
C PRO A 461 17.18 -6.21 -22.07
N ASP A 462 17.04 -5.05 -22.71
CA ASP A 462 18.15 -4.32 -23.33
C ASP A 462 19.05 -3.59 -22.31
N ARG A 463 18.77 -3.77 -21.00
CA ARG A 463 19.49 -3.15 -19.87
C ARG A 463 19.60 -1.64 -20.00
N LYS A 464 18.60 -1.01 -20.62
CA LYS A 464 18.40 0.43 -20.53
C LYS A 464 17.53 0.74 -19.32
N ASP A 465 17.86 1.83 -18.64
CA ASP A 465 17.18 2.33 -17.45
C ASP A 465 17.31 1.39 -16.23
N LEU A 466 18.34 1.63 -15.43
CA LEU A 466 18.52 1.01 -14.12
C LEU A 466 17.44 1.52 -13.16
N VAL A 467 16.69 0.60 -12.54
CA VAL A 467 15.60 0.96 -11.62
C VAL A 467 15.94 0.62 -10.17
N VAL A 468 16.61 -0.52 -9.95
CA VAL A 468 17.09 -0.94 -8.63
C VAL A 468 18.58 -1.28 -8.73
N GLU A 469 19.37 -0.79 -7.78
CA GLU A 469 20.74 -1.27 -7.53
C GLU A 469 20.92 -1.39 -6.03
N LEU A 470 21.37 -2.56 -5.58
CA LEU A 470 21.53 -2.90 -4.19
C LEU A 470 22.90 -3.58 -4.01
N ARG A 471 23.78 -3.00 -3.21
CA ARG A 471 25.11 -3.55 -2.91
C ARG A 471 25.14 -4.01 -1.45
N LEU A 472 25.43 -5.29 -1.26
CA LEU A 472 25.36 -5.96 0.03
C LEU A 472 26.69 -6.64 0.40
N ASP A 473 27.03 -6.62 1.68
CA ASP A 473 28.15 -7.38 2.24
C ASP A 473 27.79 -8.00 3.58
N ARG A 474 28.48 -9.09 3.97
CA ARG A 474 28.36 -9.66 5.32
C ARG A 474 29.51 -9.15 6.18
N SER A 475 29.20 -8.42 7.24
CA SER A 475 30.21 -7.79 8.09
C SER A 475 30.01 -8.11 9.57
N ARG A 476 31.12 -8.43 10.24
CA ARG A 476 31.24 -8.46 11.71
C ARG A 476 31.93 -7.22 12.26
N ARG A 477 32.26 -6.25 11.39
CA ARG A 477 33.04 -5.06 11.73
C ARG A 477 32.15 -3.88 12.09
N GLU A 478 30.99 -3.77 11.45
CA GLU A 478 30.09 -2.61 11.63
C GLU A 478 29.41 -2.58 13.00
N VAL A 479 29.03 -3.75 13.52
CA VAL A 479 28.31 -3.86 14.79
C VAL A 479 29.03 -4.84 15.71
N ALA A 480 29.71 -4.32 16.74
CA ALA A 480 30.49 -5.13 17.66
C ALA A 480 29.67 -6.25 18.30
N GLY A 481 30.10 -7.50 18.14
CA GLY A 481 29.44 -8.68 18.72
C GLY A 481 28.30 -9.28 17.88
N PHE A 482 28.02 -8.70 16.70
CA PHE A 482 26.95 -9.15 15.81
C PHE A 482 27.48 -9.33 14.39
N GLU A 483 26.91 -10.26 13.63
CA GLU A 483 27.14 -10.39 12.18
C GLU A 483 25.93 -9.81 11.43
N VAL A 484 26.15 -8.78 10.63
CA VAL A 484 25.09 -8.02 9.97
C VAL A 484 25.24 -8.03 8.44
N LEU A 485 24.11 -7.86 7.77
CA LEU A 485 24.04 -7.56 6.34
C LEU A 485 24.23 -6.05 6.14
N THR A 486 25.36 -5.65 5.57
CA THR A 486 25.69 -4.25 5.31
C THR A 486 25.14 -3.82 3.96
N VAL A 487 24.35 -2.74 3.92
CA VAL A 487 23.89 -2.08 2.69
C VAL A 487 24.84 -0.93 2.38
N GLU A 488 25.72 -1.14 1.42
CA GLU A 488 26.71 -0.12 1.01
C GLU A 488 26.12 0.88 0.02
N TRP A 489 25.15 0.45 -0.78
CA TRP A 489 24.50 1.28 -1.78
C TRP A 489 23.07 0.80 -2.07
N LEU A 490 22.15 1.76 -2.17
CA LEU A 490 20.77 1.52 -2.57
C LEU A 490 20.28 2.61 -3.52
N LEU A 491 19.88 2.19 -4.73
CA LEU A 491 19.19 3.00 -5.71
C LEU A 491 17.78 2.46 -5.91
N LEU A 492 16.76 3.32 -5.77
CA LEU A 492 15.35 3.00 -6.03
C LEU A 492 14.66 4.11 -6.80
N GLN A 493 14.93 4.22 -8.10
CA GLN A 493 14.48 5.33 -8.93
C GLN A 493 13.53 4.89 -10.05
N ASN A 494 12.48 5.69 -10.30
CA ASN A 494 11.53 5.50 -11.38
C ASN A 494 11.82 6.50 -12.50
N PRO A 495 12.65 6.15 -13.50
CA PRO A 495 13.03 7.06 -14.59
C PRO A 495 11.86 7.44 -15.50
N ARG A 496 10.73 6.71 -15.46
CA ARG A 496 9.53 7.02 -16.24
C ARG A 496 8.61 8.02 -15.54
N ALA A 497 8.73 8.19 -14.23
CA ALA A 497 7.95 9.15 -13.47
C ALA A 497 8.55 10.55 -13.56
N LYS A 498 7.69 11.57 -13.40
CA LYS A 498 8.10 12.98 -13.29
C LYS A 498 7.71 13.54 -11.92
N PHE A 499 8.46 14.53 -11.47
CA PHE A 499 8.07 15.33 -10.30
C PHE A 499 6.84 16.18 -10.63
N GLY A 500 6.07 16.52 -9.59
CA GLY A 500 4.81 17.27 -9.72
C GLY A 500 4.54 18.12 -8.48
N PRO A 501 3.41 18.85 -8.43
CA PRO A 501 3.11 19.79 -7.34
C PRO A 501 3.08 19.10 -5.96
N PHE A 502 2.57 17.87 -5.90
CA PHE A 502 2.50 17.06 -4.68
C PHE A 502 3.73 16.15 -4.48
N ARG A 503 4.70 16.16 -5.41
CA ARG A 503 5.87 15.28 -5.40
C ARG A 503 7.13 16.06 -5.74
N ARG A 504 7.71 16.71 -4.73
CA ARG A 504 8.96 17.48 -4.84
C ARG A 504 10.18 16.55 -4.81
N PRO A 505 11.27 16.89 -5.51
CA PRO A 505 12.52 16.13 -5.45
C PRO A 505 13.15 16.22 -4.06
N LEU A 506 13.68 15.08 -3.59
CA LEU A 506 14.56 15.04 -2.42
C LEU A 506 15.99 15.41 -2.83
N PRO A 507 16.84 15.90 -1.90
CA PRO A 507 18.24 16.18 -2.18
C PRO A 507 18.95 14.97 -2.82
N GLY A 508 19.67 15.20 -3.92
CA GLY A 508 20.39 14.15 -4.68
C GLY A 508 19.51 13.31 -5.62
N GLN A 509 18.19 13.46 -5.59
CA GLN A 509 17.28 12.66 -6.38
C GLN A 509 17.18 13.15 -7.84
N LYS A 510 17.44 12.26 -8.81
CA LYS A 510 17.28 12.55 -10.24
C LYS A 510 15.88 12.23 -10.76
N HIS A 511 15.29 11.15 -10.25
CA HIS A 511 13.96 10.67 -10.62
C HIS A 511 13.15 10.33 -9.38
N PRO A 512 11.81 10.45 -9.42
CA PRO A 512 10.96 10.05 -8.30
C PRO A 512 11.22 8.60 -7.86
N GLY A 513 11.10 8.33 -6.57
CA GLY A 513 11.37 6.99 -6.02
C GLY A 513 10.36 5.95 -6.50
N LEU A 514 10.79 4.68 -6.59
CA LEU A 514 9.92 3.55 -6.94
C LEU A 514 8.86 3.22 -5.88
N GLY A 515 9.09 3.64 -4.63
CA GLY A 515 8.23 3.26 -3.52
C GLY A 515 8.39 1.79 -3.08
N LEU A 516 9.56 1.18 -3.34
CA LEU A 516 9.88 -0.21 -3.05
C LEU A 516 10.72 -0.42 -1.80
N LEU A 517 10.96 0.63 -1.00
CA LEU A 517 11.88 0.55 0.14
C LEU A 517 11.44 -0.53 1.13
N LYS A 518 10.13 -0.64 1.40
CA LYS A 518 9.58 -1.64 2.32
C LYS A 518 9.81 -3.06 1.77
N GLU A 519 9.57 -3.31 0.49
CA GLU A 519 9.83 -4.60 -0.16
C GLU A 519 11.32 -4.98 -0.19
N ILE A 520 12.22 -4.01 -0.35
CA ILE A 520 13.67 -4.23 -0.27
C ILE A 520 14.11 -4.60 1.15
N PHE A 521 13.64 -3.89 2.18
CA PHE A 521 13.88 -4.29 3.56
C PHE A 521 13.33 -5.68 3.87
N GLY A 522 12.19 -6.06 3.29
CA GLY A 522 11.66 -7.42 3.39
C GLY A 522 12.59 -8.47 2.82
N PHE A 523 13.15 -8.21 1.63
CA PHE A 523 14.16 -9.06 1.02
C PHE A 523 15.43 -9.15 1.89
N GLU A 524 15.91 -8.05 2.44
CA GLU A 524 17.11 -8.03 3.30
C GLU A 524 16.90 -8.76 4.63
N VAL A 525 15.73 -8.59 5.27
CA VAL A 525 15.34 -9.34 6.47
C VAL A 525 15.31 -10.85 6.17
N MET A 526 14.78 -11.25 5.02
CA MET A 526 14.79 -12.64 4.59
C MET A 526 16.21 -13.18 4.43
N VAL A 527 17.09 -12.42 3.78
CA VAL A 527 18.51 -12.79 3.66
C VAL A 527 19.12 -12.99 5.04
N CYS A 528 18.84 -12.10 5.99
CA CYS A 528 19.31 -12.25 7.36
C CYS A 528 18.75 -13.51 8.05
N GLU A 529 17.44 -13.79 7.91
CA GLU A 529 16.83 -14.99 8.50
C GLU A 529 17.40 -16.30 7.92
N ILE A 530 17.67 -16.34 6.61
CA ILE A 530 18.22 -17.52 5.94
C ILE A 530 19.70 -17.74 6.25
N LEU A 531 20.46 -16.65 6.32
CA LEU A 531 21.90 -16.68 6.60
C LEU A 531 22.24 -16.60 8.09
N GLU A 532 21.22 -16.60 8.95
CA GLU A 532 21.33 -16.48 10.41
C GLU A 532 22.13 -15.24 10.86
N LEU A 533 21.89 -14.10 10.19
CA LEU A 533 22.48 -12.81 10.51
C LEU A 533 21.62 -12.04 11.54
N ASP A 534 22.27 -11.19 12.32
CA ASP A 534 21.65 -10.49 13.44
C ASP A 534 20.81 -9.27 13.03
N GLY A 535 21.06 -8.69 11.85
CA GLY A 535 20.33 -7.54 11.36
C GLY A 535 20.89 -6.97 10.05
N VAL A 536 20.24 -5.91 9.57
CA VAL A 536 20.69 -5.12 8.41
C VAL A 536 21.30 -3.82 8.92
N PHE A 537 22.49 -3.47 8.46
CA PHE A 537 23.22 -2.25 8.82
C PHE A 537 23.36 -1.34 7.61
N PHE A 538 23.18 -0.03 7.78
CA PHE A 538 23.48 0.95 6.73
C PHE A 538 23.73 2.35 7.32
N VAL A 539 24.37 3.20 6.52
CA VAL A 539 24.57 4.62 6.84
C VAL A 539 23.73 5.47 5.89
N PRO A 540 22.66 6.15 6.37
CA PRO A 540 21.80 6.98 5.54
C PRO A 540 22.56 8.19 5.00
N SER A 541 22.64 8.31 3.67
CA SER A 541 23.34 9.40 2.99
C SER A 541 22.68 10.78 3.15
N SER A 542 21.45 10.84 3.69
CA SER A 542 20.69 12.08 3.86
C SER A 542 19.63 11.93 4.96
N TYR A 543 19.23 13.07 5.54
CA TYR A 543 18.18 13.14 6.58
C TYR A 543 16.89 12.41 6.20
N HIS A 544 16.40 12.56 4.96
CA HIS A 544 15.16 11.91 4.55
C HIS A 544 15.26 10.38 4.52
N VAL A 545 16.44 9.81 4.25
CA VAL A 545 16.63 8.35 4.27
C VAL A 545 16.50 7.83 5.70
N ALA A 546 17.12 8.52 6.67
CA ALA A 546 16.95 8.22 8.09
C ALA A 546 15.48 8.39 8.52
N ALA A 547 14.86 9.52 8.19
CA ALA A 547 13.47 9.80 8.59
C ALA A 547 12.45 8.81 8.02
N GLN A 548 12.64 8.33 6.79
CA GLN A 548 11.76 7.34 6.18
C GLN A 548 11.95 5.93 6.74
N SER A 549 13.15 5.59 7.17
CA SER A 549 13.48 4.24 7.68
C SER A 549 13.30 4.10 9.20
N ARG A 550 13.34 5.20 9.94
CA ARG A 550 13.31 5.25 11.42
C ARG A 550 12.19 4.45 12.08
N GLN A 551 11.07 4.21 11.41
CA GLN A 551 9.94 3.47 11.99
C GLN A 551 10.28 2.00 12.34
N VAL A 552 11.26 1.39 11.65
CA VAL A 552 11.70 0.01 11.92
C VAL A 552 13.21 -0.12 12.09
N VAL A 553 13.95 0.92 11.72
CA VAL A 553 15.41 0.98 11.81
C VAL A 553 15.78 1.92 12.96
N TYR A 554 16.77 1.54 13.75
CA TYR A 554 17.23 2.26 14.93
C TYR A 554 18.62 2.82 14.68
N PHE A 555 18.96 3.97 15.28
CA PHE A 555 20.35 4.41 15.28
C PHE A 555 21.18 3.48 16.16
N LEU A 556 22.41 3.17 15.73
CA LEU A 556 23.27 2.28 16.49
C LEU A 556 23.70 2.90 17.82
N GLU A 557 23.97 4.20 17.81
CA GLU A 557 24.44 4.97 18.96
C GLU A 557 23.30 5.83 19.55
N PRO A 558 23.06 5.80 20.88
CA PRO A 558 22.03 6.61 21.55
C PRO A 558 22.14 8.11 21.28
N ARG A 559 23.37 8.63 21.18
CA ARG A 559 23.63 10.04 20.90
C ARG A 559 23.13 10.45 19.51
N ASP A 560 23.23 9.57 18.51
CA ASP A 560 22.77 9.83 17.15
C ASP A 560 21.23 9.85 17.07
N GLU A 561 20.57 8.99 17.85
CA GLU A 561 19.13 8.99 18.05
C GLU A 561 18.65 10.31 18.67
N ALA A 562 19.29 10.75 19.76
CA ALA A 562 18.97 12.02 20.42
C ALA A 562 19.13 13.22 19.46
N LEU A 563 20.22 13.24 18.69
CA LEU A 563 20.46 14.25 17.65
C LEU A 563 19.34 14.25 16.60
N PHE A 564 19.01 13.07 16.08
CA PHE A 564 17.97 12.93 15.07
C PHE A 564 16.60 13.38 15.59
N GLU A 565 16.24 13.02 16.82
CA GLU A 565 14.98 13.44 17.45
C GLU A 565 14.90 14.96 17.64
N ALA A 566 16.00 15.62 18.00
CA ALA A 566 16.07 17.08 18.08
C ALA A 566 15.84 17.73 16.69
N LEU A 567 16.44 17.18 15.63
CA LEU A 567 16.18 17.63 14.25
C LEU A 567 14.73 17.39 13.83
N ARG A 568 14.19 16.21 14.14
CA ARG A 568 12.81 15.84 13.82
C ARG A 568 11.82 16.76 14.51
N HIS A 569 12.09 17.13 15.77
CA HIS A 569 11.27 18.08 16.52
C HIS A 569 11.30 19.48 15.89
N LEU A 570 12.47 19.98 15.50
CA LEU A 570 12.61 21.28 14.82
C LEU A 570 11.85 21.31 13.48
N LEU A 571 11.87 20.20 12.74
CA LEU A 571 11.38 20.12 11.36
C LEU A 571 9.96 19.53 11.25
N LYS A 572 9.28 19.26 12.38
CA LYS A 572 8.01 18.51 12.43
C LYS A 572 6.88 19.12 11.59
N ASP A 573 6.86 20.45 11.45
CA ASP A 573 5.82 21.20 10.75
C ASP A 573 6.14 21.40 9.26
N MET A 574 7.29 20.89 8.79
CA MET A 574 7.72 20.97 7.39
C MET A 574 7.41 19.67 6.64
N PRO A 575 6.98 19.74 5.37
CA PRO A 575 6.98 18.58 4.50
C PRO A 575 8.38 17.97 4.41
N LEU A 576 8.48 16.63 4.40
CA LEU A 576 9.76 15.92 4.42
C LEU A 576 10.78 16.41 3.38
N ALA A 577 10.33 16.75 2.17
CA ALA A 577 11.20 17.27 1.13
C ALA A 577 11.82 18.63 1.50
N GLU A 578 11.04 19.51 2.13
CA GLU A 578 11.50 20.82 2.59
C GLU A 578 12.41 20.71 3.82
N ALA A 579 12.06 19.83 4.77
CA ALA A 579 12.88 19.48 5.91
C ALA A 579 14.25 18.94 5.46
N SER A 580 14.26 18.00 4.51
CA SER A 580 15.50 17.45 3.98
C SER A 580 16.32 18.47 3.20
N SER A 581 15.69 19.34 2.42
CA SER A 581 16.38 20.47 1.79
C SER A 581 16.96 21.43 2.82
N ALA A 582 16.29 21.66 3.95
CA ALA A 582 16.79 22.54 5.01
C ALA A 582 18.10 22.03 5.59
N VAL A 583 18.17 20.73 5.85
CA VAL A 583 19.40 20.09 6.31
C VAL A 583 20.48 20.14 5.23
N ALA A 584 20.15 19.77 3.98
CA ALA A 584 21.13 19.71 2.89
C ALA A 584 21.69 21.09 2.48
N GLU A 585 20.90 22.15 2.60
CA GLU A 585 21.27 23.53 2.27
C GLU A 585 21.96 24.26 3.43
N GLY A 586 22.15 23.58 4.58
CA GLY A 586 22.78 24.18 5.77
C GLY A 586 21.93 25.26 6.44
N ARG A 587 20.60 25.13 6.36
CA ARG A 587 19.65 26.02 7.05
C ARG A 587 19.42 25.65 8.51
N VAL A 588 19.83 24.46 8.93
CA VAL A 588 19.78 24.03 10.33
C VAL A 588 21.10 24.39 11.03
N ARG A 589 21.02 24.94 12.23
CA ARG A 589 22.16 25.38 13.04
C ARG A 589 22.00 24.90 14.47
N GLU A 590 23.11 24.60 15.13
CA GLU A 590 23.11 24.46 16.58
C GLU A 590 22.92 25.84 17.23
N VAL A 591 22.14 25.92 18.31
CA VAL A 591 21.87 27.18 19.00
C VAL A 591 23.18 27.75 19.55
N GLY A 592 23.58 28.94 19.07
CA GLY A 592 24.85 29.57 19.42
C GLY A 592 26.09 28.93 18.78
N GLY A 593 25.89 27.98 17.84
CA GLY A 593 26.94 27.18 17.23
C GLY A 593 27.01 27.30 15.70
N GLU A 594 27.59 26.27 15.09
CA GLU A 594 27.85 26.19 13.66
C GLU A 594 26.66 25.64 12.86
N VAL A 595 26.78 25.69 11.53
CA VAL A 595 25.82 25.06 10.62
C VAL A 595 25.89 23.54 10.75
N PHE A 596 24.75 22.92 11.04
CA PHE A 596 24.63 21.47 11.10
C PHE A 596 24.80 20.87 9.69
N LYS A 597 25.62 19.82 9.59
CA LYS A 597 25.82 19.05 8.37
C LYS A 597 25.50 17.60 8.62
N TRP A 598 24.72 17.01 7.72
CA TRP A 598 24.44 15.59 7.76
C TRP A 598 25.64 14.80 7.25
N GLU A 599 26.31 14.06 8.13
CA GLU A 599 27.47 13.21 7.77
C GLU A 599 27.12 11.72 7.64
N GLY A 600 25.85 11.36 7.86
CA GLY A 600 25.40 9.97 7.92
C GLY A 600 25.59 9.38 9.31
N LEU A 601 24.52 8.86 9.88
CA LEU A 601 24.49 8.34 11.25
C LEU A 601 24.18 6.83 11.18
N PRO A 602 25.05 5.93 11.67
CA PRO A 602 24.87 4.50 11.51
C PRO A 602 23.52 3.99 12.03
N MET A 603 22.83 3.19 11.24
CA MET A 603 21.53 2.62 11.58
C MET A 603 21.48 1.11 11.37
N VAL A 604 20.61 0.45 12.13
CA VAL A 604 20.43 -0.99 12.15
C VAL A 604 18.94 -1.35 12.18
N LEU A 605 18.54 -2.27 11.30
CA LEU A 605 17.28 -3.00 11.36
C LEU A 605 17.55 -4.33 12.08
N PRO A 606 17.17 -4.47 13.36
CA PRO A 606 17.47 -5.68 14.12
C PRO A 606 16.59 -6.85 13.67
N VAL A 607 17.20 -8.00 13.42
CA VAL A 607 16.52 -9.28 13.13
C VAL A 607 16.59 -10.19 14.36
N ALA A 608 17.75 -10.26 15.01
CA ALA A 608 17.94 -10.96 16.28
C ALA A 608 17.41 -10.15 17.47
N GLU A 609 16.77 -10.82 18.44
CA GLU A 609 16.26 -10.17 19.65
C GLU A 609 17.36 -9.51 20.49
N ALA A 610 18.57 -10.08 20.51
CA ALA A 610 19.70 -9.50 21.24
C ALA A 610 20.15 -8.15 20.64
N LEU A 611 20.16 -8.04 19.30
CA LEU A 611 20.47 -6.77 18.63
C LEU A 611 19.34 -5.76 18.82
N LYS A 612 18.08 -6.24 18.79
CA LYS A 612 16.92 -5.40 19.08
C LYS A 612 16.98 -4.80 20.49
N GLU A 613 17.27 -5.62 21.50
CA GLU A 613 17.42 -5.15 22.89
C GLU A 613 18.53 -4.11 23.01
N ARG A 614 19.65 -4.27 22.30
CA ARG A 614 20.75 -3.31 22.31
C ARG A 614 20.35 -1.92 21.81
N VAL A 615 19.50 -1.83 20.79
CA VAL A 615 19.17 -0.55 20.10
C VAL A 615 17.79 0.00 20.46
N SER A 616 17.07 -0.68 21.34
CA SER A 616 15.71 -0.26 21.74
C SER A 616 15.36 -0.55 23.20
N GLY A 617 16.24 -1.25 23.94
CA GLY A 617 16.02 -1.62 25.33
C GLY A 617 16.11 -0.43 26.29
N PRO A 618 15.75 -0.63 27.58
CA PRO A 618 15.68 0.45 28.57
C PRO A 618 17.01 1.20 28.78
N ALA A 619 18.14 0.49 28.71
CA ALA A 619 19.46 1.10 28.86
C ALA A 619 19.77 2.07 27.71
N TYR A 620 19.47 1.65 26.47
CA TYR A 620 19.59 2.50 25.30
C TYR A 620 18.74 3.77 25.45
N GLN A 621 17.47 3.62 25.85
CA GLN A 621 16.56 4.78 26.00
C GLN A 621 17.04 5.76 27.08
N ALA A 622 17.57 5.26 28.20
CA ALA A 622 18.14 6.13 29.24
C ALA A 622 19.32 6.97 28.71
N GLU A 623 20.20 6.37 27.90
CA GLU A 623 21.32 7.08 27.27
C GLU A 623 20.84 8.09 26.20
N VAL A 624 19.77 7.79 25.47
CA VAL A 624 19.13 8.75 24.54
C VAL A 624 18.59 9.95 25.31
N GLU A 625 17.89 9.72 26.41
CA GLU A 625 17.33 10.78 27.25
C GLU A 625 18.41 11.68 27.84
N GLU A 626 19.53 11.10 28.31
CA GLU A 626 20.70 11.85 28.80
C GLU A 626 21.32 12.69 27.67
N ALA A 627 21.52 12.11 26.49
CA ALA A 627 22.12 12.80 25.34
C ALA A 627 21.20 13.87 24.73
N ALA A 628 19.88 13.81 24.96
CA ALA A 628 18.93 14.77 24.39
C ALA A 628 19.16 16.20 24.88
N GLU A 629 19.77 16.39 26.04
CA GLU A 629 20.08 17.71 26.59
C GLU A 629 21.14 18.47 25.78
N ASP A 630 22.01 17.74 25.07
CA ASP A 630 23.13 18.27 24.29
C ASP A 630 22.69 18.92 22.97
N PHE A 631 21.51 18.57 22.45
CA PHE A 631 21.10 18.94 21.10
C PHE A 631 19.99 19.99 21.11
N ARG A 632 20.35 21.20 20.68
CA ARG A 632 19.40 22.28 20.43
C ARG A 632 19.67 22.88 19.06
N PHE A 633 18.68 22.80 18.19
CA PHE A 633 18.77 23.31 16.83
C PHE A 633 17.81 24.47 16.59
N GLU A 634 18.20 25.36 15.67
CA GLU A 634 17.38 26.45 15.17
C GLU A 634 17.47 26.54 13.63
N LEU A 635 16.48 27.21 13.03
CA LEU A 635 16.47 27.51 11.60
C LEU A 635 17.14 28.86 11.36
N GLY A 636 18.22 28.86 10.57
CA GLY A 636 18.89 30.08 10.15
C GLY A 636 18.07 30.89 9.15
N SER A 637 18.23 32.22 9.16
CA SER A 637 17.64 33.12 8.17
C SER A 637 18.16 32.81 6.76
N ALA A 638 17.27 32.61 5.79
CA ALA A 638 17.64 32.32 4.41
C ALA A 638 18.57 33.40 3.82
N LYS A 639 19.80 33.05 3.43
CA LYS A 639 20.53 33.88 2.46
C LYS A 639 19.84 33.69 1.11
N PRO A 640 19.35 34.75 0.44
CA PRO A 640 18.73 34.62 -0.87
C PRO A 640 19.77 34.07 -1.84
N VAL A 641 19.59 32.83 -2.29
CA VAL A 641 20.34 32.28 -3.41
C VAL A 641 19.88 33.05 -4.63
N LYS A 642 20.72 33.95 -5.16
CA LYS A 642 20.46 34.59 -6.46
C LYS A 642 20.25 33.47 -7.48
N PRO A 643 19.11 33.41 -8.19
CA PRO A 643 18.95 32.43 -9.25
C PRO A 643 20.08 32.59 -10.26
N LYS A 644 20.77 31.49 -10.55
CA LYS A 644 21.75 31.43 -11.64
C LYS A 644 21.02 31.86 -12.91
N PRO A 645 21.52 32.83 -13.70
CA PRO A 645 20.87 33.22 -14.94
C PRO A 645 20.73 31.97 -15.81
N ILE A 646 19.50 31.69 -16.24
CA ILE A 646 19.24 30.72 -17.29
C ILE A 646 20.01 31.23 -18.50
N LYS A 647 21.02 30.50 -18.95
CA LYS A 647 21.66 30.79 -20.25
C LYS A 647 20.57 30.64 -21.31
N ASP A 648 20.32 31.72 -22.02
CA ASP A 648 19.35 31.80 -23.10
C ASP A 648 19.48 30.59 -24.04
N ARG A 649 18.35 29.94 -24.30
CA ARG A 649 18.23 28.99 -25.41
C ARG A 649 18.53 29.76 -26.71
N PRO A 650 19.30 29.19 -27.66
CA PRO A 650 19.41 29.78 -28.98
C PRO A 650 18.01 29.81 -29.63
N ALA A 651 17.67 30.97 -30.19
CA ALA A 651 16.42 31.21 -30.89
C ALA A 651 16.22 30.19 -32.03
N SER A 652 15.00 29.65 -32.12
CA SER A 652 14.55 28.81 -33.22
C SER A 652 14.69 29.54 -34.56
N PRO A 653 15.22 28.91 -35.63
CA PRO A 653 15.28 29.55 -36.93
C PRO A 653 13.90 29.53 -37.61
N GLY A 654 13.43 30.73 -37.97
CA GLY A 654 12.77 31.03 -39.24
C GLY A 654 11.47 30.29 -39.57
N ALA A 655 10.35 30.98 -39.37
CA ALA A 655 9.18 30.81 -40.23
C ALA A 655 9.55 31.21 -41.67
N VAL A 656 9.36 30.29 -42.62
CA VAL A 656 9.34 30.61 -44.05
C VAL A 656 7.89 30.52 -44.50
N SER A 657 7.42 31.64 -45.03
CA SER A 657 6.18 31.84 -45.76
C SER A 657 6.16 31.08 -47.08
N SER A 658 5.16 30.21 -47.28
CA SER A 658 4.42 30.00 -48.53
C SER A 658 3.33 28.95 -48.29
#